data_AF-A0A8C4GHC0-F1
#
_entry.id   AF-A0A8C4GHC0-F1
#
_cell.length_a   1.000
_cell.length_b   1.000
_cell.length_c   1.000
_cell.angle_alpha   90.00
_cell.angle_beta   90.00
_cell.angle_gamma   90.00
#
_symmetry.space_group_name_H-M   'P 1'
#
loop_
_entity.id
_entity.type
_entity.pdbx_description
1 polymer ?
#
loop_
_entity_poly.entity_id
_entity_poly.type
_entity_poly.pdbx_seq_one_letter_code
_entity_poly.pdbx_strand_id
1 'polypeptide(L)'
;MSERGAEGSGSGSGSGSGSGSASSAASFVYVKSDRSREYPPDLSTESRPSQTGLMEVKKSISEEEPASSAVSSVSMKSDRSREYPPMFSTEPRPSETGWTEVKRKGKAKGGSASSTASSVSMKSDSSKEYPPMFSTEPRPSETGETSTSSNYQNQDTLKGFESKAMAFLRKALRTHKKVLSGKQQGLLQEDVLDGQPVESADETNEAALKIALHILRTMNEDEQAHSLEQSHYGELPMYRKKLRSSLKRKNEFIMDEINSQQLPVPLRKIYTTLYLLEGDSGEVNNEHEVRQIEKAFNKRKSSDTPIKCEDLFKPNQQDKPIRTVLTRGIAGIGKTVLAQKFMLDWSEEKVNQDIQLLFSLPFRELNLIKNERRTLMELLYDFSPGLKESGIKDLTMCKVLFLLDGLDECRLPLDFKRNERCCDATQPASVDVLLTNLIAGNLLPKANLWVTTRPAAASCIPREYVDRVTEIRGFNNLQKEEYFNKKIDDENLARRVIANIKSTRSLYIMCHMPVFCWISSIVLGEMCAKAGGGKMPKTLTQMYIYFLEHQTTQKHVKYSEEQELDSQGDSKVIMSLGKLAFQQLEKGNLIFYEDDLKECGIDVKTASVYSGVCTQVFREESCMQQKVFCFVHLSVQEFLAALYVHVMYKVNRVNLMIKDGMARAKSVSELHKTAVDRALQSRNGHLDLFLRFLLGLSLDSSQVLLKGLKIQVEICDSQSHEETIKYIKEKISQTRPLEKYINLFHCLNELNDHSLVEEIQSHLDSHRDLVMDKSSAAQWAALVFVLLTSPEKPEEIQLKKYSRTAKGLNMLLPAIKACRSAMLNDCNLTADCLEVLSSTLSSSSNELNHLDLSDNNIQDSGIKHLCNGLQSPNCRLKTLRLNRCNLTQKCCKSLASVLSCPSSHLKELDLSDNDIEVSGVQLLCNGLANVCCKLETLRLSFCNITEKGCAFLALAVKSNPSHLSELDLSYNHLGESGVKLISEALEEGRCEAKLRVDHNAEHWYKPGLRQYACKLTMDHNTAHKRLILSDEPPTITQGSEKQPYPDHPDRFDYWSQVLFNEGLTGRCYWEVEWEGKWAAIGVTYKGISRKGPENDCVIGYNGISWSLHCSSKGYHVYHNFESIVARVPLGDSRGLAVYLDWDAGILSFYRVSSGRSLTHLHTFFTKFTEPLYPVFRVWVKGSSVRLCQVKE
;
A
#
# COMPACT_ATOMS: atom_id res chain seq x y z
N MET A 1 15.93 66.04 -5.93
CA MET A 1 15.19 67.32 -5.93
C MET A 1 13.71 67.01 -6.16
N SER A 2 12.84 67.84 -5.59
CA SER A 2 11.36 67.95 -5.69
C SER A 2 10.60 67.22 -6.82
N GLU A 3 9.31 66.85 -6.65
CA GLU A 3 8.44 66.74 -5.46
C GLU A 3 7.13 66.00 -5.82
N ARG A 4 6.42 65.55 -4.78
CA ARG A 4 4.96 65.47 -4.55
C ARG A 4 3.94 65.77 -5.68
N GLY A 5 2.79 65.11 -5.55
CA GLY A 5 1.47 65.63 -6.00
C GLY A 5 0.61 64.52 -6.60
N ALA A 6 -0.18 63.78 -5.82
CA ALA A 6 -1.55 64.13 -5.40
C ALA A 6 -2.55 64.05 -6.59
N GLU A 7 -3.31 62.96 -6.70
CA GLU A 7 -4.68 62.80 -6.16
C GLU A 7 -5.76 63.44 -7.05
N GLY A 8 -6.85 62.72 -7.35
CA GLY A 8 -7.91 63.25 -8.21
C GLY A 8 -8.92 62.22 -8.73
N SER A 9 -9.64 61.56 -7.83
CA SER A 9 -10.98 60.96 -8.00
C SER A 9 -11.64 60.95 -9.40
N GLY A 10 -12.00 59.74 -9.89
CA GLY A 10 -12.93 59.55 -11.00
C GLY A 10 -13.99 58.49 -10.69
N SER A 11 -15.26 58.82 -10.92
CA SER A 11 -16.41 57.90 -11.02
C SER A 11 -16.18 56.78 -12.05
N GLY A 12 -16.85 55.63 -12.05
CA GLY A 12 -18.02 55.18 -11.29
C GLY A 12 -18.84 54.20 -12.15
N SER A 13 -19.12 53.01 -11.63
CA SER A 13 -20.12 52.02 -12.10
C SER A 13 -20.30 51.73 -13.61
N GLY A 14 -19.81 50.57 -14.05
CA GLY A 14 -20.72 49.52 -14.58
C GLY A 14 -20.83 49.26 -16.10
N SER A 15 -20.79 47.97 -16.44
CA SER A 15 -21.23 47.32 -17.70
C SER A 15 -20.33 47.43 -18.95
N GLY A 16 -20.46 46.42 -19.84
CA GLY A 16 -19.73 46.28 -21.11
C GLY A 16 -18.42 45.47 -20.97
N SER A 17 -18.36 44.18 -21.30
CA SER A 17 -18.42 43.53 -22.62
C SER A 17 -17.10 43.50 -23.40
N GLY A 18 -16.52 42.29 -23.51
CA GLY A 18 -15.70 41.87 -24.65
C GLY A 18 -14.24 42.34 -24.71
N SER A 19 -13.31 41.39 -24.79
CA SER A 19 -12.54 41.11 -26.02
C SER A 19 -11.29 40.26 -25.74
N GLY A 20 -10.69 39.73 -26.81
CA GLY A 20 -9.23 39.74 -26.91
C GLY A 20 -8.48 38.57 -26.30
N SER A 21 -8.42 37.48 -27.07
CA SER A 21 -7.18 36.72 -27.18
C SER A 21 -6.01 37.64 -27.58
N ALA A 22 -4.95 37.68 -26.77
CA ALA A 22 -3.64 38.19 -27.19
C ALA A 22 -2.52 37.46 -26.43
N SER A 23 -2.19 36.26 -26.90
CA SER A 23 -0.97 35.56 -26.50
C SER A 23 0.23 36.11 -27.27
N SER A 24 1.07 36.95 -26.66
CA SER A 24 2.46 37.11 -27.09
C SER A 24 3.38 37.70 -26.02
N ALA A 25 4.45 36.95 -25.76
CA ALA A 25 5.81 37.39 -25.45
C ALA A 25 6.09 38.77 -24.82
N ALA A 26 6.73 38.75 -23.64
CA ALA A 26 7.91 39.56 -23.35
C ALA A 26 8.82 38.76 -22.39
N SER A 27 9.99 38.27 -22.83
CA SER A 27 11.26 39.01 -22.93
C SER A 27 12.02 39.07 -21.60
N PHE A 28 13.06 38.24 -21.46
CA PHE A 28 14.13 38.48 -20.50
C PHE A 28 14.85 39.78 -20.85
N VAL A 29 15.00 40.70 -19.89
CA VAL A 29 15.95 41.80 -19.96
C VAL A 29 16.68 41.92 -18.61
N TYR A 30 18.00 41.77 -18.66
CA TYR A 30 18.92 42.05 -17.56
C TYR A 30 19.06 43.57 -17.35
N VAL A 31 19.16 44.02 -16.10
CA VAL A 31 19.76 45.33 -15.75
C VAL A 31 20.82 45.13 -14.65
N LYS A 32 21.94 45.84 -14.79
CA LYS A 32 23.17 45.70 -14.01
C LYS A 32 23.19 46.60 -12.77
N SER A 33 23.85 46.09 -11.72
CA SER A 33 24.92 46.70 -10.89
C SER A 33 24.68 48.09 -10.24
N ASP A 34 25.45 48.57 -9.25
CA ASP A 34 26.90 48.47 -9.02
C ASP A 34 27.30 48.80 -7.55
N ARG A 35 28.51 48.36 -7.13
CA ARG A 35 29.43 48.96 -6.11
C ARG A 35 29.23 48.74 -4.59
N SER A 36 30.30 48.66 -3.76
CA SER A 36 31.74 48.38 -4.01
C SER A 36 32.61 48.30 -2.72
N ARG A 37 33.89 47.87 -2.88
CA ARG A 37 35.11 48.11 -2.05
C ARG A 37 35.32 47.21 -0.80
N GLU A 38 36.54 46.81 -0.41
CA GLU A 38 37.92 47.00 -0.96
C GLU A 38 38.89 45.87 -0.47
N TYR A 39 39.95 45.56 -1.23
CA TYR A 39 41.19 44.80 -0.86
C TYR A 39 42.38 45.82 -0.86
N PRO A 40 43.72 45.53 -0.68
CA PRO A 40 44.51 44.27 -0.57
C PRO A 40 45.63 44.39 0.55
N PRO A 41 46.95 44.01 0.42
CA PRO A 41 47.68 42.93 -0.29
C PRO A 41 48.75 42.13 0.56
N ASP A 42 49.37 41.12 -0.10
CA ASP A 42 50.85 40.90 -0.26
C ASP A 42 51.71 39.76 0.37
N LEU A 43 52.53 39.21 -0.54
CA LEU A 43 53.93 38.68 -0.48
C LEU A 43 54.35 37.36 0.23
N SER A 44 54.63 36.34 -0.62
CA SER A 44 55.86 35.53 -0.77
C SER A 44 56.69 35.04 0.45
N THR A 45 57.07 33.75 0.47
CA THR A 45 58.42 33.28 0.06
C THR A 45 58.59 31.75 0.02
N GLU A 46 59.67 31.34 -0.63
CA GLU A 46 60.18 30.03 -1.05
C GLU A 46 60.36 28.92 0.01
N SER A 47 60.38 27.66 -0.44
CA SER A 47 61.58 26.78 -0.47
C SER A 47 61.29 25.28 -0.25
N ARG A 48 61.89 24.43 -1.10
CA ARG A 48 62.15 23.00 -0.84
C ARG A 48 63.51 22.88 -0.13
N PRO A 49 63.81 21.75 0.52
CA PRO A 49 64.81 20.87 -0.10
C PRO A 49 64.42 19.38 -0.10
N SER A 50 65.32 18.55 -0.63
CA SER A 50 65.10 17.15 -1.00
C SER A 50 66.21 16.22 -0.51
N GLN A 51 65.84 14.94 -0.36
CA GLN A 51 66.68 13.73 -0.56
C GLN A 51 67.69 13.23 0.50
N THR A 52 67.77 11.89 0.54
CA THR A 52 68.85 10.99 1.04
C THR A 52 69.18 10.99 2.54
N GLY A 53 69.43 9.85 3.21
CA GLY A 53 69.31 8.42 2.83
C GLY A 53 70.15 7.50 3.74
N LEU A 54 69.93 6.16 3.65
CA LEU A 54 70.83 5.06 4.12
C LEU A 54 70.98 4.90 5.67
N MET A 55 71.26 3.73 6.28
CA MET A 55 71.35 2.32 5.83
C MET A 55 71.17 1.32 7.01
N GLU A 56 71.34 0.03 6.72
CA GLU A 56 71.55 -1.14 7.61
C GLU A 56 70.33 -1.89 8.19
N VAL A 57 70.33 -3.23 8.36
CA VAL A 57 70.74 -4.39 7.50
C VAL A 57 70.50 -5.67 8.30
N LYS A 58 69.76 -6.66 7.74
CA LYS A 58 70.14 -8.10 7.73
C LYS A 58 69.18 -9.00 6.94
N LYS A 59 69.80 -9.97 6.25
CA LYS A 59 69.24 -11.18 5.56
C LYS A 59 68.45 -12.07 6.57
N SER A 60 67.68 -13.13 6.25
CA SER A 60 67.64 -14.11 5.13
C SER A 60 66.36 -14.99 5.28
N ILE A 61 65.87 -15.88 4.38
CA ILE A 61 66.01 -16.18 2.93
C ILE A 61 64.89 -17.22 2.54
N SER A 62 64.54 -17.33 1.24
CA SER A 62 63.85 -18.44 0.52
C SER A 62 62.45 -19.01 0.93
N GLU A 63 61.50 -18.83 0.01
CA GLU A 63 60.77 -19.89 -0.77
C GLU A 63 59.52 -20.65 -0.26
N GLU A 64 58.58 -20.69 -1.22
CA GLU A 64 57.51 -21.67 -1.56
C GLU A 64 56.26 -21.91 -0.69
N GLU A 65 55.17 -22.20 -1.40
CA GLU A 65 53.85 -22.58 -0.87
C GLU A 65 53.91 -23.94 -0.14
N PRO A 66 52.90 -24.25 0.67
CA PRO A 66 51.95 -25.23 0.12
C PRO A 66 50.47 -24.97 0.45
N ALA A 67 49.63 -25.67 -0.31
CA ALA A 67 48.18 -25.69 -0.17
C ALA A 67 47.67 -26.66 0.91
N SER A 68 46.40 -26.44 1.29
CA SER A 68 45.41 -27.48 1.64
C SER A 68 45.40 -28.14 3.03
N SER A 69 44.23 -28.71 3.35
CA SER A 69 43.85 -29.59 4.46
C SER A 69 43.86 -28.95 5.87
N ALA A 70 42.77 -28.85 6.66
CA ALA A 70 41.52 -29.61 6.86
C ALA A 70 41.60 -30.72 7.93
N VAL A 71 40.43 -30.94 8.58
CA VAL A 71 40.11 -32.00 9.56
C VAL A 71 40.94 -31.93 10.88
N SER A 72 40.49 -32.27 12.10
CA SER A 72 39.28 -32.96 12.62
C SER A 72 39.07 -32.49 14.09
N SER A 73 37.86 -32.15 14.58
CA SER A 73 36.82 -33.02 15.17
C SER A 73 36.94 -33.29 16.70
N VAL A 74 35.81 -33.72 17.33
CA VAL A 74 35.65 -34.25 18.72
C VAL A 74 35.67 -33.19 19.87
N SER A 75 34.80 -33.19 20.91
CA SER A 75 33.45 -33.76 21.18
C SER A 75 32.91 -33.25 22.56
N MET A 76 31.64 -33.60 22.88
CA MET A 76 30.88 -33.54 24.16
C MET A 76 29.94 -32.32 24.33
N LYS A 77 28.59 -32.44 24.22
CA LYS A 77 27.56 -33.17 25.04
C LYS A 77 27.28 -32.48 26.39
N SER A 78 26.05 -32.32 26.89
CA SER A 78 24.69 -32.83 26.55
C SER A 78 23.59 -31.88 27.11
N ASP A 79 22.26 -32.03 26.97
CA ASP A 79 21.38 -33.11 26.49
C ASP A 79 19.98 -32.58 26.02
N ARG A 80 19.17 -33.48 25.43
CA ARG A 80 17.68 -33.49 25.23
C ARG A 80 16.98 -32.57 24.21
N SER A 81 16.42 -33.26 23.22
CA SER A 81 15.53 -32.82 22.15
C SER A 81 14.50 -33.94 21.83
N ARG A 82 13.46 -33.63 21.04
CA ARG A 82 12.64 -34.56 20.23
C ARG A 82 11.95 -33.76 19.11
N GLU A 83 11.82 -34.22 17.86
CA GLU A 83 12.41 -35.37 17.15
C GLU A 83 12.41 -35.06 15.62
N TYR A 84 13.16 -35.81 14.80
CA TYR A 84 13.68 -35.38 13.49
C TYR A 84 12.94 -35.91 12.23
N PRO A 85 13.13 -35.26 11.05
CA PRO A 85 12.89 -35.86 9.73
C PRO A 85 14.10 -36.65 9.20
N PRO A 86 13.95 -37.53 8.18
CA PRO A 86 15.08 -38.12 7.47
C PRO A 86 15.50 -37.33 6.22
N MET A 87 16.80 -37.08 6.09
CA MET A 87 17.51 -36.65 4.88
C MET A 87 18.33 -37.82 4.34
N PHE A 88 18.59 -37.90 3.03
CA PHE A 88 19.85 -38.45 2.51
C PHE A 88 20.16 -37.95 1.08
N SER A 89 21.40 -37.52 0.87
CA SER A 89 22.13 -37.52 -0.41
C SER A 89 22.79 -38.90 -0.60
N THR A 90 23.48 -39.30 -1.69
CA THR A 90 24.13 -38.60 -2.82
C THR A 90 24.31 -39.61 -3.99
N GLU A 91 24.69 -39.11 -5.18
CA GLU A 91 24.91 -39.82 -6.48
C GLU A 91 26.12 -40.82 -6.49
N PRO A 92 26.57 -41.46 -7.62
CA PRO A 92 26.14 -41.35 -9.04
C PRO A 92 26.14 -42.62 -9.95
N ARG A 93 25.78 -42.40 -11.24
CA ARG A 93 26.23 -43.08 -12.50
C ARG A 93 25.42 -44.30 -13.05
N PRO A 94 25.54 -44.65 -14.37
CA PRO A 94 24.38 -44.53 -15.29
C PRO A 94 24.02 -45.82 -16.07
N SER A 95 23.07 -45.71 -17.02
CA SER A 95 22.84 -46.50 -18.27
C SER A 95 23.49 -47.90 -18.40
N GLU A 96 22.82 -48.96 -18.85
CA GLU A 96 22.11 -49.05 -20.16
C GLU A 96 21.44 -50.45 -20.33
N THR A 97 20.67 -50.68 -21.41
CA THR A 97 20.07 -51.96 -21.88
C THR A 97 18.96 -52.55 -20.99
N GLY A 98 17.83 -53.11 -21.47
CA GLY A 98 17.64 -54.10 -22.54
C GLY A 98 17.62 -55.50 -21.89
N TRP A 99 16.55 -56.29 -21.87
CA TRP A 99 15.85 -56.86 -23.02
C TRP A 99 14.44 -57.42 -22.67
N THR A 100 13.75 -57.90 -23.70
CA THR A 100 12.37 -58.42 -23.77
C THR A 100 12.07 -59.73 -23.02
N GLU A 101 10.84 -59.78 -22.48
CA GLU A 101 9.80 -60.82 -22.73
C GLU A 101 10.16 -62.33 -22.67
N VAL A 102 9.45 -63.12 -21.82
CA VAL A 102 8.56 -64.26 -22.22
C VAL A 102 8.12 -65.14 -21.02
N LYS A 103 6.80 -65.11 -20.77
CA LYS A 103 5.87 -66.19 -20.33
C LYS A 103 6.42 -67.48 -19.65
N ARG A 104 5.82 -67.85 -18.49
CA ARG A 104 4.73 -68.86 -18.41
C ARG A 104 4.23 -69.18 -16.98
N LYS A 105 2.89 -69.32 -16.86
CA LYS A 105 2.07 -70.23 -15.98
C LYS A 105 2.40 -70.33 -14.46
N GLY A 106 1.43 -70.24 -13.54
CA GLY A 106 -0.02 -69.95 -13.61
C GLY A 106 -0.80 -70.43 -12.37
N LYS A 107 -2.07 -69.99 -12.20
CA LYS A 107 -3.18 -70.52 -11.33
C LYS A 107 -2.83 -71.04 -9.91
N ALA A 108 -3.46 -70.67 -8.79
CA ALA A 108 -4.74 -70.05 -8.45
C ALA A 108 -4.93 -70.04 -6.90
N LYS A 109 -6.01 -69.40 -6.41
CA LYS A 109 -6.43 -69.20 -4.99
C LYS A 109 -5.59 -68.17 -4.20
N GLY A 110 -6.17 -67.27 -3.39
CA GLY A 110 -7.58 -66.89 -3.20
C GLY A 110 -7.90 -66.42 -1.77
N GLY A 111 -8.43 -65.19 -1.62
CA GLY A 111 -8.86 -64.60 -0.32
C GLY A 111 -7.70 -64.08 0.55
N SER A 112 -7.91 -63.15 1.50
CA SER A 112 -9.09 -62.32 1.86
C SER A 112 -8.71 -61.20 2.83
N ALA A 113 -9.21 -59.97 2.62
CA ALA A 113 -9.38 -58.85 3.60
C ALA A 113 -9.65 -57.56 2.78
N SER A 114 -10.83 -56.95 2.69
CA SER A 114 -12.16 -57.13 3.31
C SER A 114 -12.27 -56.91 4.82
N SER A 115 -12.35 -55.64 5.24
CA SER A 115 -13.17 -55.15 6.36
C SER A 115 -12.97 -53.64 6.56
N THR A 116 -13.91 -52.84 7.08
CA THR A 116 -15.39 -52.83 6.97
C THR A 116 -15.87 -51.49 7.56
N ALA A 117 -16.81 -50.80 6.90
CA ALA A 117 -17.66 -49.81 7.55
C ALA A 117 -19.08 -49.84 6.93
N SER A 118 -20.04 -50.22 7.76
CA SER A 118 -21.50 -50.30 7.55
C SER A 118 -22.12 -48.90 7.32
N SER A 119 -23.05 -48.71 6.37
CA SER A 119 -24.53 -48.64 6.53
C SER A 119 -25.03 -47.58 7.55
N VAL A 120 -26.03 -46.72 7.33
CA VAL A 120 -27.30 -46.73 6.52
C VAL A 120 -27.80 -45.26 6.35
N SER A 121 -28.83 -44.81 5.60
CA SER A 121 -29.84 -45.41 4.68
C SER A 121 -30.51 -44.35 3.76
N MET A 122 -31.27 -44.81 2.76
CA MET A 122 -32.47 -44.22 2.09
C MET A 122 -32.50 -42.82 1.40
N LYS A 123 -33.03 -42.89 0.15
CA LYS A 123 -33.92 -41.95 -0.59
C LYS A 123 -33.38 -40.81 -1.49
N SER A 124 -33.58 -41.05 -2.80
CA SER A 124 -34.19 -40.18 -3.84
C SER A 124 -33.51 -38.89 -4.37
N ASP A 125 -33.09 -39.00 -5.64
CA ASP A 125 -33.56 -38.22 -6.81
C ASP A 125 -32.89 -36.91 -7.30
N SER A 126 -32.48 -36.99 -8.57
CA SER A 126 -32.60 -35.96 -9.64
C SER A 126 -31.72 -34.71 -9.67
N SER A 127 -30.74 -34.67 -10.60
CA SER A 127 -30.92 -34.01 -11.92
C SER A 127 -29.59 -33.67 -12.64
N LYS A 128 -29.48 -34.05 -13.92
CA LYS A 128 -29.15 -33.18 -15.07
C LYS A 128 -28.88 -33.99 -16.35
N GLU A 129 -29.50 -33.56 -17.44
CA GLU A 129 -29.37 -34.12 -18.77
C GLU A 129 -28.13 -33.57 -19.51
N TYR A 130 -27.63 -34.32 -20.49
CA TYR A 130 -26.90 -33.80 -21.65
C TYR A 130 -27.37 -34.53 -22.94
N PRO A 131 -27.31 -33.88 -24.12
CA PRO A 131 -28.11 -34.23 -25.29
C PRO A 131 -27.45 -35.24 -26.26
N PRO A 132 -28.22 -35.82 -27.22
CA PRO A 132 -27.75 -36.87 -28.12
C PRO A 132 -27.12 -36.37 -29.43
N MET A 133 -26.37 -37.26 -30.10
CA MET A 133 -25.93 -37.15 -31.50
C MET A 133 -26.36 -38.40 -32.28
N PHE A 134 -26.70 -38.25 -33.56
CA PHE A 134 -27.30 -39.29 -34.42
C PHE A 134 -26.35 -39.83 -35.50
N SER A 135 -26.37 -41.16 -35.71
CA SER A 135 -26.08 -41.92 -36.96
C SER A 135 -26.04 -43.43 -36.60
N THR A 136 -26.44 -44.44 -37.40
CA THR A 136 -26.77 -44.61 -38.83
C THR A 136 -27.77 -45.78 -39.02
N GLU A 137 -28.29 -45.96 -40.25
CA GLU A 137 -29.17 -47.05 -40.72
C GLU A 137 -28.65 -48.49 -40.51
N PRO A 138 -29.55 -49.50 -40.65
CA PRO A 138 -29.20 -50.79 -41.21
C PRO A 138 -30.03 -51.19 -42.45
N ARG A 139 -29.36 -51.78 -43.45
CA ARG A 139 -29.97 -52.49 -44.61
C ARG A 139 -30.19 -53.98 -44.29
N PRO A 140 -31.05 -54.71 -45.05
CA PRO A 140 -31.57 -56.02 -44.66
C PRO A 140 -30.79 -57.23 -45.22
N SER A 141 -30.91 -58.39 -44.55
CA SER A 141 -30.67 -59.72 -45.14
C SER A 141 -31.43 -60.84 -44.41
N GLU A 142 -32.49 -61.32 -45.06
CA GLU A 142 -32.98 -62.71 -45.12
C GLU A 142 -33.06 -63.59 -43.84
N THR A 143 -34.30 -63.96 -43.45
CA THR A 143 -34.84 -65.34 -43.57
C THR A 143 -36.29 -65.43 -43.07
N GLY A 144 -37.10 -66.33 -43.65
CA GLY A 144 -38.22 -66.97 -42.95
C GLY A 144 -39.57 -66.24 -42.86
N GLU A 145 -40.41 -66.52 -43.86
CA GLU A 145 -41.86 -66.24 -44.00
C GLU A 145 -42.78 -66.30 -42.76
N THR A 146 -43.87 -65.52 -42.81
CA THR A 146 -45.17 -65.64 -42.08
C THR A 146 -45.19 -65.45 -40.54
N SER A 147 -46.17 -64.77 -39.91
CA SER A 147 -47.39 -64.12 -40.42
C SER A 147 -47.88 -62.95 -39.54
N THR A 148 -48.68 -62.09 -40.16
CA THR A 148 -49.37 -60.88 -39.68
C THR A 148 -50.18 -60.97 -38.38
N SER A 149 -50.06 -59.97 -37.48
CA SER A 149 -51.17 -59.04 -37.14
C SER A 149 -50.79 -57.98 -36.08
N SER A 150 -50.92 -56.69 -36.42
CA SER A 150 -51.02 -55.53 -35.48
C SER A 150 -51.07 -54.15 -36.17
N ASN A 151 -50.83 -54.05 -37.48
CA ASN A 151 -50.53 -52.77 -38.15
C ASN A 151 -51.71 -51.79 -38.41
N TYR A 152 -52.91 -52.06 -37.89
CA TYR A 152 -54.12 -51.24 -38.16
C TYR A 152 -54.41 -50.13 -37.13
N GLN A 153 -53.67 -50.04 -36.02
CA GLN A 153 -53.92 -49.00 -34.98
C GLN A 153 -52.99 -47.77 -35.06
N ASN A 154 -51.83 -47.87 -35.72
CA ASN A 154 -50.83 -46.79 -35.77
C ASN A 154 -51.04 -45.77 -36.90
N GLN A 155 -51.75 -46.12 -37.97
CA GLN A 155 -51.94 -45.19 -39.12
C GLN A 155 -53.04 -44.15 -38.87
N ASP A 156 -54.13 -44.52 -38.21
CA ASP A 156 -55.21 -43.59 -37.86
C ASP A 156 -54.85 -42.69 -36.66
N THR A 157 -54.03 -43.18 -35.74
CA THR A 157 -53.48 -42.33 -34.66
C THR A 157 -52.47 -41.31 -35.19
N LEU A 158 -51.61 -41.68 -36.16
CA LEU A 158 -50.72 -40.72 -36.81
C LEU A 158 -51.50 -39.66 -37.61
N LYS A 159 -52.47 -40.05 -38.45
CA LYS A 159 -53.36 -39.10 -39.15
C LYS A 159 -54.17 -38.22 -38.20
N GLY A 160 -54.64 -38.80 -37.09
CA GLY A 160 -55.33 -38.07 -36.02
C GLY A 160 -54.43 -37.05 -35.32
N PHE A 161 -53.15 -37.38 -35.13
CA PHE A 161 -52.13 -36.47 -34.60
C PHE A 161 -51.78 -35.36 -35.61
N GLU A 162 -51.47 -35.70 -36.86
CA GLU A 162 -51.20 -34.74 -37.94
C GLU A 162 -52.36 -33.75 -38.12
N SER A 163 -53.60 -34.24 -38.17
CA SER A 163 -54.78 -33.39 -38.35
C SER A 163 -55.01 -32.47 -37.15
N LYS A 164 -54.79 -32.95 -35.91
CA LYS A 164 -54.85 -32.11 -34.70
C LYS A 164 -53.70 -31.10 -34.62
N ALA A 165 -52.47 -31.50 -34.96
CA ALA A 165 -51.30 -30.63 -35.01
C ALA A 165 -51.44 -29.53 -36.08
N MET A 166 -51.93 -29.88 -37.27
CA MET A 166 -52.23 -28.92 -38.34
C MET A 166 -53.42 -28.01 -38.00
N ALA A 167 -54.44 -28.51 -37.30
CA ALA A 167 -55.53 -27.68 -36.79
C ALA A 167 -55.05 -26.71 -35.71
N PHE A 168 -54.15 -27.15 -34.83
CA PHE A 168 -53.51 -26.34 -33.79
C PHE A 168 -52.60 -25.26 -34.39
N LEU A 169 -51.69 -25.61 -35.30
CA LEU A 169 -50.85 -24.66 -36.04
C LEU A 169 -51.71 -23.65 -36.83
N ARG A 170 -52.77 -24.10 -37.52
CA ARG A 170 -53.72 -23.20 -38.19
C ARG A 170 -54.48 -22.30 -37.22
N LYS A 171 -54.77 -22.74 -35.98
CA LYS A 171 -55.41 -21.92 -34.95
C LYS A 171 -54.45 -20.82 -34.48
N ALA A 172 -53.21 -21.17 -34.14
CA ALA A 172 -52.17 -20.21 -33.75
C ALA A 172 -51.84 -19.20 -34.87
N LEU A 173 -51.61 -19.68 -36.11
CA LEU A 173 -51.34 -18.82 -37.26
C LEU A 173 -52.52 -17.90 -37.61
N ARG A 174 -53.78 -18.29 -37.34
CA ARG A 174 -54.95 -17.41 -37.50
C ARG A 174 -54.95 -16.26 -36.49
N THR A 175 -54.41 -16.45 -35.29
CA THR A 175 -54.22 -15.39 -34.30
C THR A 175 -53.27 -14.31 -34.84
N HIS A 176 -52.14 -14.72 -35.43
CA HIS A 176 -51.17 -13.81 -36.05
C HIS A 176 -51.59 -13.26 -37.43
N LYS A 177 -52.51 -13.92 -38.14
CA LYS A 177 -53.03 -13.45 -39.44
C LYS A 177 -53.66 -12.06 -39.35
N LYS A 178 -54.25 -11.68 -38.20
CA LYS A 178 -54.75 -10.31 -37.95
C LYS A 178 -53.66 -9.25 -37.96
N VAL A 179 -52.46 -9.58 -37.48
CA VAL A 179 -51.30 -8.67 -37.43
C VAL A 179 -50.69 -8.51 -38.83
N LEU A 180 -50.54 -9.61 -39.57
CA LEU A 180 -50.02 -9.61 -40.95
C LEU A 180 -50.94 -8.90 -41.96
N SER A 181 -52.25 -8.78 -41.68
CA SER A 181 -53.20 -8.02 -42.53
C SER A 181 -53.35 -6.54 -42.17
N GLY A 182 -52.69 -6.06 -41.11
CA GLY A 182 -52.94 -4.75 -40.48
C GLY A 182 -52.26 -3.55 -41.16
N LYS A 183 -52.54 -3.26 -42.44
CA LYS A 183 -52.18 -1.97 -43.07
C LYS A 183 -53.43 -1.14 -43.41
N GLN A 184 -53.94 -0.35 -42.46
CA GLN A 184 -54.47 1.02 -42.67
C GLN A 184 -55.06 1.66 -41.38
N GLN A 185 -54.62 2.90 -41.11
CA GLN A 185 -55.30 4.05 -40.46
C GLN A 185 -56.05 3.93 -39.11
N GLY A 186 -55.76 4.87 -38.18
CA GLY A 186 -56.81 5.62 -37.47
C GLY A 186 -56.74 5.72 -35.92
N LEU A 187 -56.22 6.85 -35.42
CA LEU A 187 -56.60 7.64 -34.22
C LEU A 187 -57.22 7.00 -32.93
N LEU A 188 -56.64 7.44 -31.80
CA LEU A 188 -57.14 7.58 -30.41
C LEU A 188 -58.63 7.30 -30.12
N GLN A 189 -58.94 6.54 -29.05
CA GLN A 189 -59.35 7.07 -27.73
C GLN A 189 -59.49 5.93 -26.67
N GLU A 190 -59.43 6.27 -25.39
CA GLU A 190 -59.60 5.37 -24.22
C GLU A 190 -61.06 4.95 -24.01
N ASP A 191 -61.30 3.76 -23.44
CA ASP A 191 -62.11 3.62 -22.22
C ASP A 191 -62.02 2.22 -21.56
N VAL A 192 -62.52 2.10 -20.32
CA VAL A 192 -62.09 1.15 -19.28
C VAL A 192 -63.13 0.03 -19.00
N LEU A 193 -62.69 -1.19 -18.63
CA LEU A 193 -63.10 -1.96 -17.41
C LEU A 193 -62.89 -3.50 -17.43
N ASP A 194 -62.43 -4.00 -16.27
CA ASP A 194 -62.49 -5.34 -15.66
C ASP A 194 -62.25 -6.66 -16.46
N GLY A 195 -61.08 -7.28 -16.18
CA GLY A 195 -61.03 -8.28 -15.09
C GLY A 195 -61.54 -9.70 -15.32
N GLN A 196 -60.74 -10.56 -15.99
CA GLN A 196 -60.46 -11.95 -15.54
C GLN A 196 -59.07 -12.43 -16.03
N PRO A 197 -58.35 -13.26 -15.26
CA PRO A 197 -57.04 -13.77 -15.66
C PRO A 197 -57.17 -14.93 -16.66
N VAL A 198 -56.61 -14.77 -17.85
CA VAL A 198 -56.47 -15.87 -18.83
C VAL A 198 -55.14 -16.59 -18.60
N GLU A 199 -55.06 -17.40 -17.56
CA GLU A 199 -53.98 -18.37 -17.41
C GLU A 199 -54.13 -19.51 -18.45
N SER A 200 -53.01 -20.15 -18.80
CA SER A 200 -52.87 -21.31 -19.71
C SER A 200 -52.80 -21.09 -21.24
N ALA A 201 -52.67 -19.85 -21.75
CA ALA A 201 -52.61 -19.60 -23.21
C ALA A 201 -51.19 -19.37 -23.79
N ASP A 202 -50.17 -19.13 -22.97
CA ASP A 202 -48.89 -18.56 -23.44
C ASP A 202 -47.90 -19.61 -23.98
N GLU A 203 -47.61 -20.66 -23.19
CA GLU A 203 -46.65 -21.72 -23.58
C GLU A 203 -47.06 -22.46 -24.87
N THR A 204 -48.36 -22.64 -25.10
CA THR A 204 -48.86 -23.30 -26.31
C THR A 204 -48.72 -22.41 -27.55
N ASN A 205 -48.87 -21.09 -27.41
CA ASN A 205 -48.58 -20.16 -28.52
C ASN A 205 -47.07 -20.09 -28.80
N GLU A 206 -46.22 -20.06 -27.78
CA GLU A 206 -44.76 -20.00 -27.97
C GLU A 206 -44.22 -21.28 -28.64
N ALA A 207 -44.74 -22.45 -28.27
CA ALA A 207 -44.41 -23.72 -28.94
C ALA A 207 -44.87 -23.71 -30.42
N ALA A 208 -46.09 -23.24 -30.70
CA ALA A 208 -46.60 -23.11 -32.06
C ALA A 208 -45.78 -22.13 -32.91
N LEU A 209 -45.34 -21.01 -32.32
CA LEU A 209 -44.46 -20.03 -32.96
C LEU A 209 -43.09 -20.64 -33.28
N LYS A 210 -42.45 -21.33 -32.32
CA LYS A 210 -41.14 -21.98 -32.54
C LYS A 210 -41.21 -22.99 -33.69
N ILE A 211 -42.30 -23.76 -33.79
CA ILE A 211 -42.56 -24.67 -34.91
C ILE A 211 -42.75 -23.89 -36.22
N ALA A 212 -43.58 -22.83 -36.23
CA ALA A 212 -43.82 -22.02 -37.42
C ALA A 212 -42.54 -21.33 -37.93
N LEU A 213 -41.71 -20.78 -37.05
CA LEU A 213 -40.42 -20.17 -37.40
C LEU A 213 -39.42 -21.20 -37.93
N HIS A 214 -39.40 -22.42 -37.38
CA HIS A 214 -38.57 -23.50 -37.89
C HIS A 214 -39.02 -23.95 -39.30
N ILE A 215 -40.33 -24.03 -39.54
CA ILE A 215 -40.90 -24.33 -40.86
C ILE A 215 -40.55 -23.23 -41.88
N LEU A 216 -40.75 -21.95 -41.54
CA LEU A 216 -40.44 -20.84 -42.45
C LEU A 216 -38.94 -20.79 -42.81
N ARG A 217 -38.04 -20.98 -41.84
CA ARG A 217 -36.58 -21.04 -42.08
C ARG A 217 -36.17 -22.27 -42.88
N THR A 218 -36.80 -23.43 -42.68
CA THR A 218 -36.53 -24.63 -43.51
C THR A 218 -37.16 -24.55 -44.90
N MET A 219 -38.12 -23.65 -45.12
CA MET A 219 -38.66 -23.28 -46.43
C MET A 219 -37.88 -22.15 -47.13
N ASN A 220 -36.76 -21.67 -46.56
CA ASN A 220 -35.96 -20.54 -47.06
C ASN A 220 -36.71 -19.18 -47.07
N GLU A 221 -37.80 -19.05 -46.32
CA GLU A 221 -38.64 -17.85 -46.22
C GLU A 221 -38.22 -16.98 -45.01
N ASP A 222 -36.94 -16.60 -44.97
CA ASP A 222 -36.32 -15.93 -43.82
C ASP A 222 -36.92 -14.54 -43.52
N GLU A 223 -37.33 -13.77 -44.54
CA GLU A 223 -38.02 -12.48 -44.32
C GLU A 223 -39.36 -12.66 -43.60
N GLN A 224 -40.11 -13.71 -43.96
CA GLN A 224 -41.40 -14.03 -43.36
C GLN A 224 -41.23 -14.59 -41.95
N ALA A 225 -40.20 -15.42 -41.73
CA ALA A 225 -39.80 -15.85 -40.39
C ALA A 225 -39.43 -14.65 -39.51
N HIS A 226 -38.61 -13.73 -40.01
CA HIS A 226 -38.17 -12.56 -39.26
C HIS A 226 -39.32 -11.61 -38.94
N SER A 227 -40.23 -11.36 -39.90
CA SER A 227 -41.44 -10.56 -39.70
C SER A 227 -42.41 -11.18 -38.69
N LEU A 228 -42.61 -12.51 -38.74
CA LEU A 228 -43.43 -13.23 -37.75
C LEU A 228 -42.83 -13.14 -36.34
N GLU A 229 -41.51 -13.36 -36.22
CA GLU A 229 -40.77 -13.25 -34.96
C GLU A 229 -40.80 -11.81 -34.40
N GLN A 230 -40.68 -10.79 -35.27
CA GLN A 230 -40.77 -9.36 -34.91
C GLN A 230 -42.19 -8.98 -34.47
N SER A 231 -43.21 -9.53 -35.12
CA SER A 231 -44.62 -9.30 -34.76
C SER A 231 -45.02 -9.91 -33.41
N HIS A 232 -44.34 -10.97 -32.98
CA HIS A 232 -44.68 -11.69 -31.75
C HIS A 232 -43.80 -11.28 -30.55
N TYR A 233 -42.50 -11.03 -30.75
CA TYR A 233 -41.59 -10.63 -29.67
C TYR A 233 -41.33 -9.11 -29.60
N GLY A 234 -41.68 -8.35 -30.65
CA GLY A 234 -41.37 -6.93 -30.77
C GLY A 234 -39.92 -6.64 -31.18
N GLU A 235 -39.69 -5.42 -31.66
CA GLU A 235 -38.39 -4.97 -32.20
C GLU A 235 -37.28 -4.98 -31.13
N LEU A 236 -37.60 -4.48 -29.93
CA LEU A 236 -36.64 -4.29 -28.85
C LEU A 236 -36.09 -5.62 -28.29
N PRO A 237 -36.90 -6.65 -27.95
CA PRO A 237 -36.37 -7.94 -27.48
C PRO A 237 -35.56 -8.69 -28.55
N MET A 238 -35.99 -8.62 -29.81
CA MET A 238 -35.26 -9.17 -30.97
C MET A 238 -33.87 -8.54 -31.12
N TYR A 239 -33.81 -7.20 -31.14
CA TYR A 239 -32.53 -6.50 -31.21
C TYR A 239 -31.68 -6.74 -29.96
N ARG A 240 -32.26 -6.76 -28.76
CA ARG A 240 -31.56 -7.10 -27.50
C ARG A 240 -30.87 -8.47 -27.59
N LYS A 241 -31.54 -9.48 -28.14
CA LYS A 241 -30.96 -10.82 -28.37
C LYS A 241 -29.79 -10.78 -29.36
N LYS A 242 -29.93 -10.07 -30.50
CA LYS A 242 -28.86 -9.89 -31.50
C LYS A 242 -27.65 -9.14 -30.92
N LEU A 243 -27.90 -8.09 -30.13
CA LEU A 243 -26.90 -7.30 -29.42
C LEU A 243 -26.15 -8.12 -28.37
N ARG A 244 -26.87 -8.93 -27.56
CA ARG A 244 -26.26 -9.88 -26.62
C ARG A 244 -25.35 -10.89 -27.32
N SER A 245 -25.81 -11.52 -28.39
CA SER A 245 -24.99 -12.47 -29.16
C SER A 245 -23.78 -11.83 -29.87
N SER A 246 -23.84 -10.53 -30.18
CA SER A 246 -22.68 -9.77 -30.68
C SER A 246 -21.70 -9.46 -29.54
N LEU A 247 -22.18 -8.87 -28.43
CA LEU A 247 -21.35 -8.51 -27.28
C LEU A 247 -20.74 -9.74 -26.59
N LYS A 248 -21.44 -10.88 -26.53
CA LYS A 248 -20.87 -12.12 -26.00
C LYS A 248 -19.64 -12.52 -26.80
N ARG A 249 -19.78 -12.71 -28.13
CA ARG A 249 -18.68 -13.07 -29.03
C ARG A 249 -17.51 -12.09 -28.96
N LYS A 250 -17.78 -10.78 -28.83
CA LYS A 250 -16.76 -9.73 -28.75
C LYS A 250 -16.00 -9.68 -27.42
N ASN A 251 -16.57 -10.18 -26.32
CA ASN A 251 -16.00 -10.05 -24.97
C ASN A 251 -15.70 -11.40 -24.28
N GLU A 252 -15.89 -12.53 -24.97
CA GLU A 252 -15.66 -13.88 -24.44
C GLU A 252 -14.16 -14.17 -24.21
N PHE A 253 -13.29 -13.52 -24.97
CA PHE A 253 -11.83 -13.64 -24.95
C PHE A 253 -11.18 -12.30 -24.64
N ILE A 254 -9.97 -12.30 -24.07
CA ILE A 254 -9.17 -11.08 -23.94
C ILE A 254 -8.56 -10.76 -25.31
N MET A 255 -8.88 -9.57 -25.84
CA MET A 255 -8.20 -9.00 -27.00
C MET A 255 -6.68 -8.99 -26.77
N ASP A 256 -5.93 -9.37 -27.80
CA ASP A 256 -4.45 -9.53 -27.89
C ASP A 256 -3.88 -10.95 -27.70
N GLU A 257 -4.68 -11.98 -27.41
CA GLU A 257 -4.27 -13.37 -27.74
C GLU A 257 -4.58 -13.73 -29.20
N ILE A 258 -4.00 -12.96 -30.15
CA ILE A 258 -3.87 -13.38 -31.55
C ILE A 258 -2.68 -14.37 -31.65
N ASN A 259 -2.83 -15.50 -30.96
CA ASN A 259 -2.10 -16.72 -31.25
C ASN A 259 -2.95 -17.54 -32.21
N SER A 260 -2.69 -17.45 -33.51
CA SER A 260 -3.34 -18.26 -34.56
C SER A 260 -3.15 -19.78 -34.40
N GLN A 261 -2.39 -20.24 -33.39
CA GLN A 261 -2.13 -21.64 -33.06
C GLN A 261 -2.36 -22.01 -31.57
N GLN A 262 -2.75 -21.06 -30.70
CA GLN A 262 -3.22 -21.38 -29.35
C GLN A 262 -4.63 -20.83 -29.17
N LEU A 263 -5.57 -21.71 -28.79
CA LEU A 263 -6.96 -21.34 -28.52
C LEU A 263 -6.99 -20.11 -27.59
N PRO A 264 -7.66 -19.00 -27.99
CA PRO A 264 -7.67 -17.78 -27.20
C PRO A 264 -8.24 -18.10 -25.81
N VAL A 265 -7.55 -17.68 -24.75
CA VAL A 265 -7.95 -18.05 -23.40
C VAL A 265 -9.25 -17.31 -23.03
N PRO A 266 -10.34 -18.03 -22.68
CA PRO A 266 -11.59 -17.38 -22.31
C PRO A 266 -11.37 -16.44 -21.14
N LEU A 267 -11.89 -15.22 -21.22
CA LEU A 267 -11.79 -14.19 -20.16
C LEU A 267 -12.19 -14.76 -18.80
N ARG A 268 -13.18 -15.65 -18.78
CA ARG A 268 -13.68 -16.38 -17.60
C ARG A 268 -12.65 -17.20 -16.85
N LYS A 269 -11.72 -17.85 -17.58
CA LYS A 269 -10.68 -18.71 -16.98
C LYS A 269 -9.69 -17.88 -16.18
N ILE A 270 -9.33 -16.70 -16.71
CA ILE A 270 -8.23 -15.86 -16.22
C ILE A 270 -8.67 -14.60 -15.48
N TYR A 271 -9.97 -14.26 -15.49
CA TYR A 271 -10.47 -13.09 -14.78
C TYR A 271 -10.37 -13.28 -13.27
N THR A 272 -9.58 -12.41 -12.65
CA THR A 272 -9.52 -12.21 -11.20
C THR A 272 -10.27 -10.93 -10.87
N THR A 273 -11.20 -11.01 -9.92
CA THR A 273 -12.10 -9.89 -9.58
C THR A 273 -11.32 -8.68 -9.11
N LEU A 274 -11.50 -7.53 -9.78
CA LEU A 274 -10.80 -6.29 -9.44
C LEU A 274 -11.46 -5.60 -8.23
N TYR A 275 -10.64 -5.03 -7.35
CA TYR A 275 -11.12 -4.30 -6.18
C TYR A 275 -11.49 -2.86 -6.56
N LEU A 276 -12.79 -2.57 -6.51
CA LEU A 276 -13.42 -1.28 -6.80
C LEU A 276 -13.80 -0.59 -5.49
N LEU A 277 -13.50 0.70 -5.41
CA LEU A 277 -13.83 1.56 -4.26
C LEU A 277 -14.65 2.75 -4.72
N GLU A 278 -15.60 3.20 -3.90
CA GLU A 278 -16.24 4.50 -4.09
C GLU A 278 -15.27 5.63 -3.68
N GLY A 279 -15.07 6.60 -4.58
CA GLY A 279 -14.00 7.60 -4.47
C GLY A 279 -14.52 9.00 -4.21
N ASP A 280 -14.15 9.57 -3.05
CA ASP A 280 -14.60 10.89 -2.59
C ASP A 280 -13.68 12.04 -3.06
N SER A 281 -12.41 11.75 -3.34
CA SER A 281 -11.41 12.77 -3.69
C SER A 281 -11.60 13.31 -5.11
N GLY A 282 -12.09 14.55 -5.23
CA GLY A 282 -12.17 15.30 -6.49
C GLY A 282 -10.80 15.68 -7.10
N GLU A 283 -9.69 15.45 -6.39
CA GLU A 283 -8.34 15.77 -6.85
C GLU A 283 -7.94 15.01 -8.13
N VAL A 284 -7.13 15.66 -8.96
CA VAL A 284 -6.60 15.13 -10.22
C VAL A 284 -5.17 14.69 -9.97
N ASN A 285 -4.94 13.38 -9.86
CA ASN A 285 -3.58 12.87 -9.68
C ASN A 285 -2.83 12.85 -11.03
N ASN A 286 -1.88 13.78 -11.18
CA ASN A 286 -1.04 13.94 -12.36
C ASN A 286 0.30 13.19 -12.27
N GLU A 287 0.55 12.41 -11.21
CA GLU A 287 1.78 11.62 -11.05
C GLU A 287 1.89 10.47 -12.05
N HIS A 288 3.12 10.02 -12.31
CA HIS A 288 3.37 8.88 -13.19
C HIS A 288 2.90 7.56 -12.56
N GLU A 289 2.55 6.60 -13.41
CA GLU A 289 1.90 5.34 -13.02
C GLU A 289 2.71 4.56 -11.98
N VAL A 290 4.03 4.49 -12.13
CA VAL A 290 4.90 3.78 -11.17
C VAL A 290 4.84 4.40 -9.77
N ARG A 291 4.81 5.73 -9.64
CA ARG A 291 4.63 6.40 -8.34
C ARG A 291 3.24 6.13 -7.76
N GLN A 292 2.22 6.08 -8.62
CA GLN A 292 0.86 5.73 -8.20
C GLN A 292 0.75 4.26 -7.76
N ILE A 293 1.46 3.33 -8.40
CA ILE A 293 1.57 1.91 -7.99
C ILE A 293 2.24 1.81 -6.62
N GLU A 294 3.39 2.46 -6.44
CA GLU A 294 4.13 2.48 -5.18
C GLU A 294 3.27 3.09 -4.05
N LYS A 295 2.54 4.17 -4.32
CA LYS A 295 1.60 4.78 -3.35
C LYS A 295 0.37 3.91 -3.08
N ALA A 296 -0.21 3.26 -4.08
CA ALA A 296 -1.36 2.37 -3.92
C ALA A 296 -0.99 1.10 -3.15
N PHE A 297 0.20 0.54 -3.41
CA PHE A 297 0.79 -0.54 -2.63
C PHE A 297 0.99 -0.11 -1.17
N ASN A 298 1.50 1.10 -0.93
CA ASN A 298 1.77 1.64 0.40
C ASN A 298 0.51 2.06 1.18
N LYS A 299 -0.60 2.40 0.51
CA LYS A 299 -1.90 2.69 1.14
C LYS A 299 -2.57 1.39 1.65
N ARG A 300 -2.80 1.23 2.96
CA ARG A 300 -3.67 0.16 3.50
C ARG A 300 -5.13 0.50 3.18
N LYS A 301 -6.03 -0.48 3.37
CA LYS A 301 -7.49 -0.25 3.24
C LYS A 301 -7.92 0.87 4.18
N SER A 302 -8.19 2.04 3.62
CA SER A 302 -8.83 3.15 4.31
C SER A 302 -10.30 2.82 4.54
N SER A 303 -11.05 3.76 5.10
CA SER A 303 -12.52 3.78 5.17
C SER A 303 -13.20 3.95 3.80
N ASP A 304 -12.60 3.40 2.74
CA ASP A 304 -13.09 3.47 1.37
C ASP A 304 -14.18 2.38 1.20
N THR A 305 -15.41 2.76 0.85
CA THR A 305 -16.53 1.82 0.67
C THR A 305 -16.26 0.90 -0.53
N PRO A 306 -16.16 -0.44 -0.35
CA PRO A 306 -16.04 -1.36 -1.46
C PRO A 306 -17.36 -1.45 -2.22
N ILE A 307 -17.31 -1.25 -3.53
CA ILE A 307 -18.47 -1.35 -4.42
C ILE A 307 -18.24 -2.49 -5.42
N LYS A 308 -19.25 -3.30 -5.70
CA LYS A 308 -19.14 -4.30 -6.76
C LYS A 308 -19.47 -3.69 -8.12
N CYS A 309 -18.97 -4.29 -9.20
CA CYS A 309 -19.29 -3.87 -10.57
C CYS A 309 -20.80 -3.93 -10.87
N GLU A 310 -21.51 -4.91 -10.30
CA GLU A 310 -22.97 -5.04 -10.41
C GLU A 310 -23.78 -3.95 -9.69
N ASP A 311 -23.15 -3.22 -8.77
CA ASP A 311 -23.78 -2.20 -7.92
C ASP A 311 -23.47 -0.76 -8.36
N LEU A 312 -22.71 -0.54 -9.44
CA LEU A 312 -22.22 0.79 -9.86
C LEU A 312 -23.31 1.86 -9.99
N PHE A 313 -24.52 1.49 -10.43
CA PHE A 313 -25.67 2.38 -10.61
C PHE A 313 -26.73 2.28 -9.49
N LYS A 314 -26.50 1.49 -8.43
CA LYS A 314 -27.43 1.42 -7.30
C LYS A 314 -27.22 2.64 -6.37
N PRO A 315 -28.31 3.31 -5.92
CA PRO A 315 -28.19 4.47 -5.05
C PRO A 315 -27.60 4.09 -3.68
N ASN A 316 -26.92 5.06 -3.06
CA ASN A 316 -26.44 4.95 -1.67
C ASN A 316 -27.55 5.32 -0.67
N GLN A 317 -27.23 5.25 0.63
CA GLN A 317 -28.07 5.65 1.77
C GLN A 317 -28.64 7.09 1.75
N GLN A 318 -28.36 7.89 0.70
CA GLN A 318 -28.89 9.23 0.47
C GLN A 318 -29.93 9.30 -0.67
N ASP A 319 -30.36 8.16 -1.23
CA ASP A 319 -31.40 8.00 -2.27
C ASP A 319 -31.28 8.84 -3.55
N LYS A 320 -30.13 9.49 -3.79
CA LYS A 320 -29.87 10.22 -5.04
C LYS A 320 -29.74 9.23 -6.21
N PRO A 321 -30.47 9.44 -7.32
CA PRO A 321 -30.32 8.61 -8.52
C PRO A 321 -28.95 8.84 -9.16
N ILE A 322 -28.35 7.78 -9.69
CA ILE A 322 -26.99 7.80 -10.26
C ILE A 322 -27.08 7.60 -11.77
N ARG A 323 -26.74 8.64 -12.52
CA ARG A 323 -26.74 8.64 -13.98
C ARG A 323 -25.34 8.37 -14.54
N THR A 324 -24.33 9.12 -14.07
CA THR A 324 -22.95 9.08 -14.57
C THR A 324 -22.00 8.51 -13.53
N VAL A 325 -21.34 7.41 -13.87
CA VAL A 325 -20.25 6.79 -13.10
C VAL A 325 -18.93 6.99 -13.82
N LEU A 326 -17.96 7.62 -13.14
CA LEU A 326 -16.59 7.82 -13.64
C LEU A 326 -15.61 6.91 -12.90
N THR A 327 -15.18 5.83 -13.55
CA THR A 327 -14.21 4.87 -13.00
C THR A 327 -12.78 5.28 -13.37
N ARG A 328 -12.02 5.66 -12.34
CA ARG A 328 -10.61 6.04 -12.43
C ARG A 328 -9.72 4.83 -12.18
N GLY A 329 -8.59 4.78 -12.86
CA GLY A 329 -7.54 3.81 -12.57
C GLY A 329 -6.32 4.02 -13.46
N ILE A 330 -5.14 3.72 -12.94
CA ILE A 330 -3.87 3.77 -13.70
C ILE A 330 -3.89 2.83 -14.93
N ALA A 331 -2.96 3.00 -15.89
CA ALA A 331 -2.92 2.10 -17.05
C ALA A 331 -2.57 0.67 -16.63
N GLY A 332 -2.96 -0.33 -17.42
CA GLY A 332 -2.71 -1.74 -17.09
C GLY A 332 -3.46 -2.30 -15.86
N ILE A 333 -4.24 -1.49 -15.14
CA ILE A 333 -5.02 -1.90 -13.94
C ILE A 333 -6.22 -2.79 -14.27
N GLY A 334 -6.58 -2.90 -15.56
CA GLY A 334 -7.74 -3.66 -16.03
C GLY A 334 -9.05 -2.87 -16.22
N LYS A 335 -9.00 -1.54 -16.47
CA LYS A 335 -10.20 -0.72 -16.80
C LYS A 335 -11.05 -1.33 -17.94
N THR A 336 -10.44 -1.51 -19.11
CA THR A 336 -11.09 -2.12 -20.28
C THR A 336 -11.49 -3.58 -20.03
N VAL A 337 -10.69 -4.35 -19.28
CA VAL A 337 -11.03 -5.75 -18.91
C VAL A 337 -12.25 -5.81 -17.99
N LEU A 338 -12.43 -4.83 -17.09
CA LEU A 338 -13.63 -4.69 -16.26
C LEU A 338 -14.87 -4.37 -17.10
N ALA A 339 -14.73 -3.46 -18.08
CA ALA A 339 -15.78 -3.14 -19.05
C ALA A 339 -16.17 -4.35 -19.91
N GLN A 340 -15.19 -5.09 -20.44
CA GLN A 340 -15.38 -6.34 -21.17
C GLN A 340 -16.10 -7.39 -20.30
N LYS A 341 -15.67 -7.57 -19.04
CA LYS A 341 -16.30 -8.52 -18.11
C LYS A 341 -17.76 -8.15 -17.82
N PHE A 342 -18.05 -6.88 -17.60
CA PHE A 342 -19.42 -6.38 -17.39
C PHE A 342 -20.30 -6.63 -18.63
N MET A 343 -19.81 -6.30 -19.83
CA MET A 343 -20.52 -6.58 -21.09
C MET A 343 -20.78 -8.08 -21.29
N LEU A 344 -19.79 -8.93 -20.96
CA LEU A 344 -19.92 -10.39 -21.03
C LEU A 344 -20.97 -10.92 -20.05
N ASP A 345 -20.97 -10.47 -18.79
CA ASP A 345 -21.95 -10.92 -17.79
C ASP A 345 -23.37 -10.41 -18.08
N TRP A 346 -23.52 -9.19 -18.60
CA TRP A 346 -24.80 -8.67 -19.09
C TRP A 346 -25.31 -9.45 -20.31
N SER A 347 -24.41 -9.83 -21.22
CA SER A 347 -24.74 -10.61 -22.43
C SER A 347 -25.20 -12.04 -22.15
N GLU A 348 -24.79 -12.60 -21.00
CA GLU A 348 -25.22 -13.90 -20.50
C GLU A 348 -26.29 -13.83 -19.41
N GLU A 349 -26.93 -12.67 -19.26
CA GLU A 349 -28.11 -12.51 -18.42
C GLU A 349 -27.86 -12.67 -16.90
N LYS A 350 -26.60 -12.56 -16.45
CA LYS A 350 -26.19 -12.80 -15.06
C LYS A 350 -26.47 -11.62 -14.12
N VAL A 351 -26.23 -10.39 -14.57
CA VAL A 351 -26.30 -9.17 -13.77
C VAL A 351 -26.90 -8.00 -14.57
N ASN A 352 -27.38 -6.96 -13.87
CA ASN A 352 -27.86 -5.70 -14.43
C ASN A 352 -28.90 -5.86 -15.58
N GLN A 353 -29.84 -6.79 -15.38
CA GLN A 353 -30.90 -7.10 -16.36
C GLN A 353 -31.97 -6.01 -16.49
N ASP A 354 -31.97 -5.04 -15.59
CA ASP A 354 -32.72 -3.79 -15.67
C ASP A 354 -32.30 -2.93 -16.87
N ILE A 355 -31.04 -3.04 -17.32
CA ILE A 355 -30.52 -2.36 -18.51
C ILE A 355 -31.00 -3.09 -19.76
N GLN A 356 -31.80 -2.40 -20.58
CA GLN A 356 -32.39 -2.97 -21.80
C GLN A 356 -31.39 -2.99 -22.96
N LEU A 357 -30.63 -1.91 -23.16
CA LEU A 357 -29.64 -1.77 -24.24
C LEU A 357 -28.30 -1.29 -23.69
N LEU A 358 -27.21 -1.79 -24.26
CA LEU A 358 -25.83 -1.46 -23.87
C LEU A 358 -25.01 -1.14 -25.14
N PHE A 359 -24.47 0.08 -25.21
CA PHE A 359 -23.59 0.51 -26.30
C PHE A 359 -22.18 0.81 -25.76
N SER A 360 -21.16 0.28 -26.43
CA SER A 360 -19.75 0.51 -26.08
C SER A 360 -19.10 1.42 -27.12
N LEU A 361 -18.62 2.58 -26.67
CA LEU A 361 -18.04 3.65 -27.49
C LEU A 361 -16.63 4.00 -26.98
N PRO A 362 -15.58 3.28 -27.42
CA PRO A 362 -14.21 3.60 -27.03
C PRO A 362 -13.76 4.95 -27.60
N PHE A 363 -13.21 5.83 -26.76
CA PHE A 363 -12.71 7.14 -27.20
C PHE A 363 -11.63 7.03 -28.28
N ARG A 364 -10.84 5.94 -28.26
CA ARG A 364 -9.84 5.63 -29.29
C ARG A 364 -10.44 5.53 -30.70
N GLU A 365 -11.62 4.92 -30.82
CA GLU A 365 -12.35 4.77 -32.09
C GLU A 365 -13.07 6.08 -32.46
N LEU A 366 -13.66 6.77 -31.47
CA LEU A 366 -14.33 8.07 -31.65
C LEU A 366 -13.39 9.17 -32.19
N ASN A 367 -12.08 9.09 -31.90
CA ASN A 367 -11.07 10.01 -32.42
C ASN A 367 -10.93 10.00 -33.95
N LEU A 368 -11.30 8.90 -34.63
CA LEU A 368 -11.17 8.76 -36.08
C LEU A 368 -12.23 9.57 -36.85
N ILE A 369 -13.44 9.66 -36.30
CA ILE A 369 -14.58 10.45 -36.82
C ILE A 369 -14.66 11.87 -36.25
N LYS A 370 -13.60 12.34 -35.56
CA LYS A 370 -13.58 13.65 -34.87
C LYS A 370 -13.94 14.87 -35.75
N ASN A 371 -13.70 14.77 -37.06
CA ASN A 371 -13.92 15.85 -38.03
C ASN A 371 -15.28 15.72 -38.76
N GLU A 372 -16.03 14.65 -38.51
CA GLU A 372 -17.31 14.38 -39.17
C GLU A 372 -18.50 14.93 -38.36
N ARG A 373 -19.59 15.23 -39.06
CA ARG A 373 -20.88 15.56 -38.45
C ARG A 373 -21.83 14.38 -38.64
N ARG A 374 -22.40 13.89 -37.54
CA ARG A 374 -23.33 12.76 -37.51
C ARG A 374 -24.47 13.05 -36.53
N THR A 375 -25.60 12.40 -36.71
CA THR A 375 -26.64 12.29 -35.68
C THR A 375 -26.23 11.30 -34.60
N LEU A 376 -26.91 11.30 -33.45
CA LEU A 376 -26.63 10.31 -32.40
C LEU A 376 -26.94 8.89 -32.87
N MET A 377 -27.98 8.71 -33.68
CA MET A 377 -28.34 7.37 -34.21
C MET A 377 -27.35 6.89 -35.28
N GLU A 378 -26.86 7.76 -36.17
CA GLU A 378 -25.81 7.40 -37.13
C GLU A 378 -24.52 6.98 -36.43
N LEU A 379 -24.11 7.71 -35.39
CA LEU A 379 -22.98 7.31 -34.54
C LEU A 379 -23.20 5.90 -33.97
N LEU A 380 -24.39 5.58 -33.46
CA LEU A 380 -24.68 4.25 -32.91
C LEU A 380 -24.79 3.14 -33.96
N TYR A 381 -25.12 3.47 -35.22
CA TYR A 381 -25.08 2.51 -36.32
C TYR A 381 -23.65 2.06 -36.64
N ASP A 382 -22.63 2.92 -36.49
CA ASP A 382 -21.22 2.55 -36.69
C ASP A 382 -20.74 1.54 -35.65
N PHE A 383 -21.07 1.77 -34.37
CA PHE A 383 -20.62 0.91 -33.27
C PHE A 383 -21.50 -0.33 -33.07
N SER A 384 -22.74 -0.32 -33.58
CA SER A 384 -23.70 -1.42 -33.51
C SER A 384 -24.54 -1.55 -34.79
N PRO A 385 -23.99 -2.12 -35.88
CA PRO A 385 -24.62 -2.15 -37.21
C PRO A 385 -26.05 -2.71 -37.23
N GLY A 386 -26.31 -3.74 -36.41
CA GLY A 386 -27.63 -4.36 -36.29
C GLY A 386 -28.73 -3.45 -35.72
N LEU A 387 -28.40 -2.26 -35.21
CA LEU A 387 -29.39 -1.27 -34.74
C LEU A 387 -30.14 -0.66 -35.93
N LYS A 388 -29.45 -0.39 -37.05
CA LYS A 388 -30.06 0.20 -38.26
C LYS A 388 -31.14 -0.71 -38.87
N GLU A 389 -30.89 -2.01 -38.81
CA GLU A 389 -31.80 -3.07 -39.28
C GLU A 389 -32.97 -3.33 -38.32
N SER A 390 -32.89 -2.86 -37.06
CA SER A 390 -33.84 -3.24 -36.00
C SER A 390 -35.19 -2.52 -36.01
N GLY A 391 -35.33 -1.44 -36.80
CA GLY A 391 -36.50 -0.55 -36.75
C GLY A 391 -36.46 0.52 -35.65
N ILE A 392 -35.64 0.33 -34.61
CA ILE A 392 -35.54 1.23 -33.45
C ILE A 392 -34.96 2.60 -33.87
N LYS A 393 -35.82 3.64 -33.81
CA LYS A 393 -35.48 5.04 -34.12
C LYS A 393 -35.40 5.96 -32.90
N ASP A 394 -35.98 5.55 -31.78
CA ASP A 394 -36.00 6.31 -30.53
C ASP A 394 -35.49 5.47 -29.36
N LEU A 395 -34.59 6.04 -28.57
CA LEU A 395 -33.96 5.44 -27.40
C LEU A 395 -34.48 6.04 -26.08
N THR A 396 -35.32 7.09 -26.11
CA THR A 396 -35.79 7.79 -24.90
C THR A 396 -36.70 6.94 -24.00
N MET A 397 -37.39 5.96 -24.60
CA MET A 397 -38.24 4.99 -23.89
C MET A 397 -37.46 3.78 -23.36
N CYS A 398 -36.18 3.63 -23.72
CA CYS A 398 -35.34 2.50 -23.33
C CYS A 398 -34.46 2.83 -22.12
N LYS A 399 -34.23 1.87 -21.21
CA LYS A 399 -33.14 1.97 -20.23
C LYS A 399 -31.81 1.62 -20.90
N VAL A 400 -31.10 2.63 -21.38
CA VAL A 400 -29.84 2.51 -22.12
C VAL A 400 -28.65 2.78 -21.19
N LEU A 401 -27.58 1.99 -21.34
CA LEU A 401 -26.25 2.27 -20.81
C LEU A 401 -25.27 2.55 -21.95
N PHE A 402 -24.57 3.68 -21.90
CA PHE A 402 -23.39 3.94 -22.71
C PHE A 402 -22.11 3.72 -21.90
N LEU A 403 -21.22 2.88 -22.42
CA LEU A 403 -19.91 2.62 -21.86
C LEU A 403 -18.86 3.37 -22.70
N LEU A 404 -18.29 4.44 -22.14
CA LEU A 404 -17.28 5.28 -22.76
C LEU A 404 -15.90 4.88 -22.24
N ASP A 405 -15.21 3.98 -22.95
CA ASP A 405 -13.91 3.44 -22.50
C ASP A 405 -12.73 4.33 -22.96
N GLY A 406 -11.81 4.61 -22.04
CA GLY A 406 -10.52 5.24 -22.35
C GLY A 406 -10.54 6.76 -22.57
N LEU A 407 -11.21 7.54 -21.70
CA LEU A 407 -11.22 9.02 -21.79
C LEU A 407 -9.81 9.64 -21.82
N ASP A 408 -8.81 8.99 -21.22
CA ASP A 408 -7.39 9.39 -21.29
C ASP A 408 -6.76 9.32 -22.70
N GLU A 409 -7.45 8.68 -23.64
CA GLU A 409 -7.05 8.59 -25.05
C GLU A 409 -7.87 9.55 -25.94
N CYS A 410 -8.81 10.30 -25.37
CA CYS A 410 -9.65 11.25 -26.08
C CYS A 410 -8.82 12.42 -26.63
N ARG A 411 -8.97 12.70 -27.93
CA ARG A 411 -8.40 13.87 -28.63
C ARG A 411 -9.47 14.86 -29.09
N LEU A 412 -10.72 14.65 -28.66
CA LEU A 412 -11.83 15.58 -28.87
C LEU A 412 -11.72 16.74 -27.86
N PRO A 413 -12.07 17.99 -28.22
CA PRO A 413 -11.91 19.13 -27.32
C PRO A 413 -12.82 19.09 -26.09
N LEU A 414 -13.96 18.38 -26.15
CA LEU A 414 -14.94 18.19 -25.07
C LEU A 414 -15.27 19.49 -24.30
N ASP A 415 -15.51 20.59 -25.00
CA ASP A 415 -15.76 21.89 -24.36
C ASP A 415 -17.22 22.03 -23.90
N PHE A 416 -17.49 21.55 -22.68
CA PHE A 416 -18.80 21.66 -22.02
C PHE A 416 -19.36 23.10 -21.88
N LYS A 417 -18.55 24.15 -22.10
CA LYS A 417 -18.98 25.55 -21.98
C LYS A 417 -19.23 26.22 -23.32
N ARG A 418 -18.46 25.88 -24.36
CA ARG A 418 -18.54 26.50 -25.69
C ARG A 418 -19.31 25.66 -26.71
N ASN A 419 -19.46 24.36 -26.48
CA ASN A 419 -20.23 23.51 -27.37
C ASN A 419 -21.71 23.89 -27.39
N GLU A 420 -22.30 23.82 -28.58
CA GLU A 420 -23.71 24.10 -28.81
C GLU A 420 -24.58 23.11 -28.03
N ARG A 421 -25.70 23.58 -27.47
CA ARG A 421 -26.66 22.70 -26.81
C ARG A 421 -27.45 21.91 -27.85
N CYS A 422 -27.18 20.61 -27.94
CA CYS A 422 -27.95 19.66 -28.72
C CYS A 422 -28.90 18.89 -27.78
N CYS A 423 -30.20 18.95 -28.04
CA CYS A 423 -31.23 18.23 -27.27
C CYS A 423 -31.99 17.21 -28.14
N ASP A 424 -31.71 17.17 -29.44
CA ASP A 424 -32.40 16.37 -30.45
C ASP A 424 -31.43 15.36 -31.06
N ALA A 425 -31.68 14.07 -30.83
CA ALA A 425 -30.83 12.98 -31.31
C ALA A 425 -30.78 12.87 -32.85
N THR A 426 -31.71 13.54 -33.57
CA THR A 426 -31.80 13.54 -35.04
C THR A 426 -31.01 14.67 -35.71
N GLN A 427 -30.41 15.60 -34.94
CA GLN A 427 -29.65 16.72 -35.52
C GLN A 427 -28.17 16.36 -35.73
N PRO A 428 -27.60 16.60 -36.94
CA PRO A 428 -26.17 16.35 -37.18
C PRO A 428 -25.24 17.33 -36.48
N ALA A 429 -24.47 16.83 -35.52
CA ALA A 429 -23.45 17.59 -34.78
C ALA A 429 -22.07 16.91 -34.89
N SER A 430 -21.01 17.61 -34.50
CA SER A 430 -19.70 16.97 -34.36
C SER A 430 -19.70 16.00 -33.18
N VAL A 431 -18.83 14.99 -33.23
CA VAL A 431 -18.78 13.91 -32.23
C VAL A 431 -18.52 14.45 -30.81
N ASP A 432 -17.73 15.52 -30.67
CA ASP A 432 -17.48 16.17 -29.38
C ASP A 432 -18.72 16.89 -28.83
N VAL A 433 -19.52 17.53 -29.69
CA VAL A 433 -20.81 18.15 -29.32
C VAL A 433 -21.83 17.07 -28.92
N LEU A 434 -21.91 15.95 -29.63
CA LEU A 434 -22.76 14.83 -29.24
C LEU A 434 -22.38 14.27 -27.86
N LEU A 435 -21.09 14.01 -27.62
CA LEU A 435 -20.62 13.42 -26.36
C LEU A 435 -20.75 14.38 -25.17
N THR A 436 -20.43 15.66 -25.35
CA THR A 436 -20.62 16.66 -24.28
C THR A 436 -22.09 16.83 -23.91
N ASN A 437 -23.01 16.87 -24.88
CA ASN A 437 -24.45 16.93 -24.61
C ASN A 437 -25.03 15.63 -24.03
N LEU A 438 -24.50 14.46 -24.41
CA LEU A 438 -24.84 13.18 -23.80
C LEU A 438 -24.39 13.12 -22.33
N ILE A 439 -23.14 13.52 -22.04
CA ILE A 439 -22.60 13.56 -20.68
C ILE A 439 -23.37 14.59 -19.82
N ALA A 440 -23.63 15.78 -20.35
CA ALA A 440 -24.40 16.82 -19.66
C ALA A 440 -25.89 16.49 -19.45
N GLY A 441 -26.43 15.47 -20.15
CA GLY A 441 -27.82 15.06 -20.03
C GLY A 441 -28.82 15.82 -20.93
N ASN A 442 -28.33 16.68 -21.82
CA ASN A 442 -29.16 17.32 -22.84
C ASN A 442 -29.64 16.30 -23.89
N LEU A 443 -28.78 15.35 -24.27
CA LEU A 443 -29.16 14.17 -25.06
C LEU A 443 -29.38 12.97 -24.13
N LEU A 444 -30.49 12.26 -24.34
CA LEU A 444 -30.90 11.06 -23.58
C LEU A 444 -30.72 11.24 -22.05
N PRO A 445 -31.51 12.12 -21.40
CA PRO A 445 -31.39 12.40 -19.96
C PRO A 445 -31.55 11.15 -19.07
N LYS A 446 -32.38 10.19 -19.50
CA LYS A 446 -32.62 8.92 -18.77
C LYS A 446 -31.53 7.86 -18.96
N ALA A 447 -30.57 8.05 -19.88
CA ALA A 447 -29.53 7.05 -20.13
C ALA A 447 -28.46 7.06 -19.03
N ASN A 448 -28.05 5.87 -18.61
CA ASN A 448 -26.91 5.67 -17.73
C ASN A 448 -25.60 5.79 -18.52
N LEU A 449 -24.58 6.36 -17.89
CA LEU A 449 -23.24 6.54 -18.47
C LEU A 449 -22.19 5.93 -17.56
N TRP A 450 -21.31 5.11 -18.13
CA TRP A 450 -20.11 4.61 -17.46
C TRP A 450 -18.88 5.04 -18.24
N VAL A 451 -18.02 5.84 -17.62
CA VAL A 451 -16.80 6.38 -18.25
C VAL A 451 -15.58 5.79 -17.55
N THR A 452 -14.61 5.26 -18.30
CA THR A 452 -13.33 4.80 -17.76
C THR A 452 -12.20 5.78 -18.10
N THR A 453 -11.27 6.02 -17.17
CA THR A 453 -10.18 7.00 -17.39
C THR A 453 -8.95 6.78 -16.49
N ARG A 454 -7.79 7.28 -16.90
CA ARG A 454 -6.65 7.56 -15.99
C ARG A 454 -6.95 8.77 -15.10
N PRO A 455 -6.48 8.80 -13.83
CA PRO A 455 -6.71 9.93 -12.92
C PRO A 455 -6.38 11.32 -13.48
N ALA A 456 -5.33 11.43 -14.31
CA ALA A 456 -4.90 12.70 -14.92
C ALA A 456 -5.90 13.27 -15.96
N ALA A 457 -6.64 12.42 -16.67
CA ALA A 457 -7.65 12.84 -17.66
C ALA A 457 -9.07 12.94 -17.06
N ALA A 458 -9.24 12.61 -15.78
CA ALA A 458 -10.54 12.64 -15.12
C ALA A 458 -11.10 14.06 -14.89
N SER A 459 -10.30 15.11 -15.15
CA SER A 459 -10.71 16.51 -15.17
C SER A 459 -11.30 16.97 -16.50
N CYS A 460 -11.17 16.18 -17.58
CA CYS A 460 -11.78 16.48 -18.87
C CYS A 460 -13.31 16.48 -18.82
N ILE A 461 -13.91 15.84 -17.79
CA ILE A 461 -15.35 15.94 -17.48
C ILE A 461 -15.49 16.73 -16.17
N PRO A 462 -16.19 17.89 -16.17
CA PRO A 462 -16.46 18.65 -14.95
C PRO A 462 -17.22 17.84 -13.89
N ARG A 463 -16.87 18.02 -12.61
CA ARG A 463 -17.43 17.25 -11.48
C ARG A 463 -18.94 17.36 -11.34
N GLU A 464 -19.54 18.45 -11.81
CA GLU A 464 -20.99 18.68 -11.85
C GLU A 464 -21.77 17.67 -12.71
N TYR A 465 -21.13 16.98 -13.66
CA TYR A 465 -21.75 15.96 -14.52
C TYR A 465 -21.48 14.51 -14.04
N VAL A 466 -20.88 14.33 -12.85
CA VAL A 466 -20.39 13.03 -12.36
C VAL A 466 -20.95 12.73 -10.97
N ASP A 467 -22.04 11.95 -10.93
CA ASP A 467 -22.74 11.58 -9.69
C ASP A 467 -21.88 10.69 -8.78
N ARG A 468 -21.14 9.74 -9.37
CA ARG A 468 -20.29 8.78 -8.66
C ARG A 468 -18.92 8.67 -9.32
N VAL A 469 -17.86 8.73 -8.51
CA VAL A 469 -16.51 8.30 -8.91
C VAL A 469 -16.21 6.97 -8.26
N THR A 470 -15.62 6.05 -9.02
CA THR A 470 -15.03 4.82 -8.46
C THR A 470 -13.56 4.71 -8.82
N GLU A 471 -12.79 3.98 -8.03
CA GLU A 471 -11.36 3.78 -8.23
C GLU A 471 -11.04 2.27 -8.29
N ILE A 472 -10.30 1.84 -9.32
CA ILE A 472 -9.76 0.47 -9.40
C ILE A 472 -8.39 0.45 -8.72
N ARG A 473 -8.25 -0.35 -7.64
CA ARG A 473 -6.99 -0.49 -6.88
C ARG A 473 -6.15 -1.72 -7.27
N GLY A 474 -6.45 -2.42 -8.36
CA GLY A 474 -5.64 -3.55 -8.83
C GLY A 474 -5.69 -4.79 -7.95
N PHE A 475 -4.66 -5.63 -8.01
CA PHE A 475 -4.57 -6.90 -7.29
C PHE A 475 -3.94 -6.74 -5.90
N ASN A 476 -4.67 -7.19 -4.88
CA ASN A 476 -4.12 -7.48 -3.57
C ASN A 476 -3.26 -8.77 -3.60
N ASN A 477 -2.52 -9.05 -2.52
CA ASN A 477 -1.57 -10.17 -2.48
C ASN A 477 -2.20 -11.55 -2.77
N LEU A 478 -3.45 -11.81 -2.36
CA LEU A 478 -4.16 -13.05 -2.67
C LEU A 478 -4.57 -13.11 -4.15
N GLN A 479 -5.04 -11.98 -4.70
CA GLN A 479 -5.45 -11.87 -6.11
C GLN A 479 -4.29 -12.05 -7.09
N LYS A 480 -3.06 -11.67 -6.69
CA LYS A 480 -1.84 -11.97 -7.47
C LYS A 480 -1.70 -13.48 -7.66
N GLU A 481 -1.76 -14.23 -6.57
CA GLU A 481 -1.62 -15.70 -6.58
C GLU A 481 -2.80 -16.37 -7.31
N GLU A 482 -4.02 -15.89 -7.09
CA GLU A 482 -5.22 -16.32 -7.82
C GLU A 482 -5.06 -16.17 -9.34
N TYR A 483 -4.52 -15.04 -9.81
CA TYR A 483 -4.28 -14.82 -11.24
C TYR A 483 -3.26 -15.82 -11.81
N PHE A 484 -2.13 -16.05 -11.15
CA PHE A 484 -1.12 -16.98 -11.66
C PHE A 484 -1.63 -18.44 -11.68
N ASN A 485 -2.35 -18.86 -10.63
CA ASN A 485 -2.96 -20.19 -10.57
C ASN A 485 -4.09 -20.38 -11.61
N LYS A 486 -4.76 -19.30 -12.05
CA LYS A 486 -5.75 -19.33 -13.12
C LYS A 486 -5.15 -19.31 -14.53
N LYS A 487 -4.01 -18.62 -14.70
CA LYS A 487 -3.34 -18.45 -16.01
C LYS A 487 -2.42 -19.62 -16.37
N ILE A 488 -1.84 -20.29 -15.38
CA ILE A 488 -0.88 -21.39 -15.56
C ILE A 488 -1.54 -22.69 -15.07
N ASP A 489 -1.86 -23.59 -16.00
CA ASP A 489 -2.58 -24.84 -15.71
C ASP A 489 -1.75 -25.87 -14.90
N ASP A 490 -0.42 -25.82 -14.98
CA ASP A 490 0.46 -26.64 -14.14
C ASP A 490 0.68 -25.96 -12.78
N GLU A 491 0.10 -26.51 -11.72
CA GLU A 491 0.24 -26.02 -10.35
C GLU A 491 1.70 -25.91 -9.88
N ASN A 492 2.58 -26.82 -10.31
CA ASN A 492 4.00 -26.78 -9.91
C ASN A 492 4.74 -25.65 -10.61
N LEU A 493 4.41 -25.40 -11.89
CA LEU A 493 4.91 -24.25 -12.63
C LEU A 493 4.38 -22.94 -12.04
N ALA A 494 3.07 -22.86 -11.74
CA ALA A 494 2.45 -21.70 -11.10
C ALA A 494 3.10 -21.38 -9.75
N ARG A 495 3.31 -22.38 -8.89
CA ARG A 495 3.96 -22.24 -7.58
C ARG A 495 5.40 -21.76 -7.70
N ARG A 496 6.16 -22.24 -8.71
CA ARG A 496 7.51 -21.76 -9.03
C ARG A 496 7.52 -20.31 -9.53
N VAL A 497 6.57 -19.92 -10.38
CA VAL A 497 6.44 -18.53 -10.84
C VAL A 497 6.10 -17.60 -9.67
N ILE A 498 5.12 -17.96 -8.83
CA ILE A 498 4.75 -17.20 -7.62
C ILE A 498 5.95 -17.04 -6.68
N ALA A 499 6.74 -18.10 -6.46
CA ALA A 499 7.93 -18.03 -5.61
C ALA A 499 9.00 -17.06 -6.15
N ASN A 500 9.28 -17.08 -7.47
CA ASN A 500 10.22 -16.14 -8.10
C ASN A 500 9.73 -14.68 -8.06
N ILE A 501 8.41 -14.46 -8.19
CA ILE A 501 7.84 -13.12 -8.07
C ILE A 501 7.94 -12.62 -6.62
N LYS A 502 7.73 -13.49 -5.63
CA LYS A 502 7.91 -13.16 -4.21
C LYS A 502 9.37 -12.90 -3.83
N SER A 503 10.36 -13.56 -4.45
CA SER A 503 11.78 -13.28 -4.18
C SER A 503 12.26 -11.93 -4.74
N THR A 504 11.66 -11.44 -5.83
CA THR A 504 12.07 -10.16 -6.45
C THR A 504 11.12 -9.03 -6.06
N ARG A 505 11.46 -8.30 -4.97
CA ARG A 505 10.68 -7.20 -4.35
C ARG A 505 10.07 -6.21 -5.36
N SER A 506 10.87 -5.69 -6.29
CA SER A 506 10.39 -4.77 -7.34
C SER A 506 9.30 -5.41 -8.22
N LEU A 507 9.46 -6.67 -8.61
CA LEU A 507 8.50 -7.40 -9.43
C LEU A 507 7.20 -7.70 -8.66
N TYR A 508 7.31 -8.04 -7.36
CA TYR A 508 6.16 -8.26 -6.48
C TYR A 508 5.29 -7.01 -6.30
N ILE A 509 5.90 -5.84 -6.16
CA ILE A 509 5.20 -4.54 -6.10
C ILE A 509 4.51 -4.25 -7.44
N MET A 510 5.23 -4.40 -8.55
CA MET A 510 4.68 -4.16 -9.89
C MET A 510 3.51 -5.11 -10.24
N CYS A 511 3.55 -6.36 -9.78
CA CYS A 511 2.42 -7.31 -9.87
C CYS A 511 1.16 -6.89 -9.10
N HIS A 512 1.12 -5.72 -8.46
CA HIS A 512 -0.14 -5.06 -8.09
C HIS A 512 -1.01 -4.78 -9.33
N MET A 513 -0.38 -4.65 -10.51
CA MET A 513 -1.04 -4.46 -11.79
C MET A 513 -1.26 -5.78 -12.52
N PRO A 514 -2.48 -6.05 -13.02
CA PRO A 514 -2.75 -7.19 -13.89
C PRO A 514 -1.84 -7.25 -15.13
N VAL A 515 -1.48 -6.13 -15.75
CA VAL A 515 -0.56 -6.13 -16.92
C VAL A 515 0.85 -6.65 -16.58
N PHE A 516 1.38 -6.31 -15.39
CA PHE A 516 2.67 -6.84 -14.96
C PHE A 516 2.55 -8.32 -14.60
N CYS A 517 1.42 -8.77 -14.02
CA CYS A 517 1.15 -10.20 -13.84
C CYS A 517 1.09 -10.96 -15.18
N TRP A 518 0.50 -10.37 -16.22
CA TRP A 518 0.46 -10.95 -17.56
C TRP A 518 1.86 -11.09 -18.17
N ILE A 519 2.66 -10.01 -18.21
CA ILE A 519 4.07 -10.05 -18.66
C ILE A 519 4.87 -11.08 -17.84
N SER A 520 4.68 -11.12 -16.52
CA SER A 520 5.31 -12.09 -15.63
C SER A 520 4.93 -13.54 -15.92
N SER A 521 3.67 -13.81 -16.24
CA SER A 521 3.21 -15.16 -16.58
C SER A 521 3.82 -15.69 -17.87
N ILE A 522 4.07 -14.82 -18.87
CA ILE A 522 4.71 -15.19 -20.13
C ILE A 522 6.18 -15.53 -19.89
N VAL A 523 6.96 -14.57 -19.38
CA VAL A 523 8.42 -14.71 -19.26
C VAL A 523 8.80 -15.77 -18.24
N LEU A 524 8.28 -15.69 -17.00
CA LEU A 524 8.65 -16.66 -15.96
C LEU A 524 8.04 -18.04 -16.20
N GLY A 525 6.87 -18.11 -16.86
CA GLY A 525 6.25 -19.37 -17.26
C GLY A 525 7.15 -20.17 -18.21
N GLU A 526 7.60 -19.53 -19.30
CA GLU A 526 8.52 -20.18 -20.24
C GLU A 526 9.87 -20.52 -19.60
N MET A 527 10.48 -19.58 -18.87
CA MET A 527 11.79 -19.80 -18.23
C MET A 527 11.75 -20.89 -17.16
N CYS A 528 10.64 -21.04 -16.43
CA CYS A 528 10.48 -22.12 -15.47
C CYS A 528 10.14 -23.46 -16.14
N ALA A 529 9.46 -23.47 -17.30
CA ALA A 529 9.14 -24.68 -18.05
C ALA A 529 10.38 -25.32 -18.72
N LYS A 530 11.38 -24.53 -19.12
CA LYS A 530 12.63 -25.04 -19.70
C LYS A 530 13.45 -25.85 -18.69
N ALA A 531 13.70 -27.13 -19.01
CA ALA A 531 14.57 -27.99 -18.23
C ALA A 531 16.01 -27.46 -18.21
N GLY A 532 16.61 -27.37 -17.01
CA GLY A 532 17.98 -26.85 -16.82
C GLY A 532 18.07 -25.49 -16.11
N GLY A 533 16.95 -24.81 -15.83
CA GLY A 533 16.92 -23.67 -14.90
C GLY A 533 17.79 -22.48 -15.34
N GLY A 534 17.50 -21.92 -16.52
CA GLY A 534 18.16 -20.70 -17.01
C GLY A 534 18.10 -19.55 -15.98
N LYS A 535 19.11 -18.67 -16.00
CA LYS A 535 19.22 -17.57 -15.01
C LYS A 535 17.97 -16.69 -15.02
N MET A 536 17.19 -16.76 -13.94
CA MET A 536 15.99 -15.93 -13.75
C MET A 536 16.35 -14.44 -13.79
N PRO A 537 15.46 -13.56 -14.32
CA PRO A 537 15.69 -12.13 -14.35
C PRO A 537 15.76 -11.58 -12.92
N LYS A 538 16.87 -10.91 -12.60
CA LYS A 538 17.07 -10.24 -11.31
C LYS A 538 16.51 -8.83 -11.29
N THR A 539 16.48 -8.17 -12.46
CA THR A 539 16.07 -6.78 -12.61
C THR A 539 14.85 -6.66 -13.53
N LEU A 540 14.11 -5.55 -13.42
CA LEU A 540 12.97 -5.27 -14.27
C LEU A 540 13.41 -5.06 -15.73
N THR A 541 14.62 -4.55 -15.96
CA THR A 541 15.17 -4.44 -17.31
C THR A 541 15.39 -5.80 -17.96
N GLN A 542 16.01 -6.77 -17.26
CA GLN A 542 16.19 -8.13 -17.78
C GLN A 542 14.84 -8.79 -18.11
N MET A 543 13.83 -8.57 -17.26
CA MET A 543 12.47 -9.02 -17.47
C MET A 543 11.87 -8.53 -18.80
N TYR A 544 12.13 -7.26 -19.16
CA TYR A 544 11.65 -6.67 -20.41
C TYR A 544 12.47 -7.09 -21.64
N ILE A 545 13.77 -7.37 -21.49
CA ILE A 545 14.58 -7.95 -22.57
C ILE A 545 14.07 -9.36 -22.92
N TYR A 546 13.83 -10.22 -21.92
CA TYR A 546 13.26 -11.55 -22.15
C TYR A 546 11.84 -11.50 -22.72
N PHE A 547 11.02 -10.51 -22.32
CA PHE A 547 9.71 -10.30 -22.93
C PHE A 547 9.84 -9.98 -24.44
N LEU A 548 10.77 -9.09 -24.82
CA LEU A 548 11.00 -8.74 -26.22
C LEU A 548 11.60 -9.91 -27.03
N GLU A 549 12.47 -10.72 -26.40
CA GLU A 549 13.01 -11.96 -26.98
C GLU A 549 11.88 -12.97 -27.27
N HIS A 550 10.99 -13.21 -26.31
CA HIS A 550 9.81 -14.07 -26.48
C HIS A 550 8.93 -13.60 -27.65
N GLN A 551 8.61 -12.31 -27.71
CA GLN A 551 7.77 -11.76 -28.79
C GLN A 551 8.44 -11.88 -30.17
N THR A 552 9.76 -11.72 -30.24
CA THR A 552 10.52 -11.91 -31.48
C THR A 552 10.56 -13.39 -31.90
N THR A 553 10.75 -14.32 -30.95
CA THR A 553 10.65 -15.77 -31.23
C THR A 553 9.25 -16.16 -31.73
N GLN A 554 8.18 -15.67 -31.09
CA GLN A 554 6.79 -15.93 -31.49
C GLN A 554 6.48 -15.40 -32.90
N LYS A 555 7.03 -14.23 -33.27
CA LYS A 555 6.92 -13.69 -34.63
C LYS A 555 7.45 -14.69 -35.67
N HIS A 556 8.66 -15.22 -35.47
CA HIS A 556 9.25 -16.16 -36.42
C HIS A 556 8.36 -17.40 -36.59
N VAL A 557 7.91 -18.02 -35.50
CA VAL A 557 7.04 -19.22 -35.54
C VAL A 557 5.72 -18.96 -36.28
N LYS A 558 5.13 -17.76 -36.16
CA LYS A 558 3.83 -17.43 -36.76
C LYS A 558 3.87 -17.08 -38.24
N TYR A 559 4.99 -16.56 -38.76
CA TYR A 559 5.04 -15.92 -40.09
C TYR A 559 6.13 -16.49 -41.02
N SER A 560 6.64 -17.70 -40.75
CA SER A 560 7.69 -18.35 -41.56
C SER A 560 7.37 -18.63 -43.03
N GLU A 561 6.09 -18.58 -43.46
CA GLU A 561 5.70 -18.97 -44.83
C GLU A 561 5.70 -17.81 -45.85
N GLU A 562 5.74 -16.54 -45.42
CA GLU A 562 5.80 -15.39 -46.32
C GLU A 562 7.07 -14.54 -46.12
N GLN A 563 8.04 -14.79 -47.00
CA GLN A 563 9.32 -14.09 -47.20
C GLN A 563 10.42 -14.34 -46.16
N GLU A 564 11.60 -14.72 -46.68
CA GLU A 564 12.88 -14.72 -45.96
C GLU A 564 13.31 -13.28 -45.61
N LEU A 565 12.68 -12.70 -44.58
CA LEU A 565 13.24 -11.53 -43.93
C LEU A 565 14.50 -11.96 -43.18
N ASP A 566 15.66 -11.64 -43.76
CA ASP A 566 16.97 -11.85 -43.12
C ASP A 566 16.95 -11.32 -41.69
N SER A 567 17.52 -12.11 -40.79
CA SER A 567 17.45 -11.94 -39.34
C SER A 567 18.15 -10.67 -38.78
N GLN A 568 18.77 -9.86 -39.63
CA GLN A 568 19.11 -8.46 -39.30
C GLN A 568 17.87 -7.54 -39.24
N GLY A 569 16.76 -7.92 -39.87
CA GLY A 569 15.53 -7.14 -39.97
C GLY A 569 14.86 -6.87 -38.63
N ASP A 570 14.81 -7.84 -37.72
CA ASP A 570 14.13 -7.70 -36.43
C ASP A 570 14.78 -6.63 -35.55
N SER A 571 16.11 -6.62 -35.49
CA SER A 571 16.90 -5.58 -34.80
C SER A 571 16.58 -4.18 -35.35
N LYS A 572 16.49 -4.05 -36.68
CA LYS A 572 16.10 -2.79 -37.34
C LYS A 572 14.67 -2.37 -36.96
N VAL A 573 13.70 -3.30 -36.92
CA VAL A 573 12.31 -3.00 -36.54
C VAL A 573 12.21 -2.62 -35.06
N ILE A 574 12.90 -3.33 -34.15
CA ILE A 574 12.98 -3.00 -32.73
C ILE A 574 13.55 -1.58 -32.53
N MET A 575 14.61 -1.23 -33.26
CA MET A 575 15.21 0.11 -33.20
C MET A 575 14.29 1.20 -33.77
N SER A 576 13.53 0.92 -34.83
CA SER A 576 12.51 1.85 -35.33
C SER A 576 11.33 2.02 -34.37
N LEU A 577 10.85 0.94 -33.74
CA LEU A 577 9.85 0.99 -32.67
C LEU A 577 10.37 1.76 -31.44
N GLY A 578 11.66 1.63 -31.11
CA GLY A 578 12.33 2.41 -30.07
C GLY A 578 12.42 3.90 -30.39
N LYS A 579 12.73 4.26 -31.64
CA LYS A 579 12.68 5.66 -32.12
C LYS A 579 11.28 6.25 -31.92
N LEU A 580 10.26 5.53 -32.38
CA LEU A 580 8.86 5.92 -32.24
C LEU A 580 8.47 6.07 -30.77
N ALA A 581 8.83 5.09 -29.94
CA ALA A 581 8.54 5.10 -28.51
C ALA A 581 9.14 6.32 -27.81
N PHE A 582 10.40 6.66 -28.12
CA PHE A 582 11.08 7.85 -27.59
C PHE A 582 10.40 9.15 -28.06
N GLN A 583 10.15 9.31 -29.38
CA GLN A 583 9.50 10.51 -29.91
C GLN A 583 8.08 10.72 -29.35
N GLN A 584 7.28 9.66 -29.22
CA GLN A 584 5.93 9.77 -28.66
C GLN A 584 5.96 9.96 -27.13
N LEU A 585 6.95 9.41 -26.43
CA LEU A 585 7.16 9.67 -24.99
C LEU A 585 7.50 11.14 -24.73
N GLU A 586 8.37 11.76 -25.55
CA GLU A 586 8.68 13.19 -25.46
C GLU A 586 7.49 14.09 -25.84
N LYS A 587 6.64 13.66 -26.79
CA LYS A 587 5.36 14.31 -27.14
C LYS A 587 4.26 14.11 -26.08
N GLY A 588 4.42 13.15 -25.16
CA GLY A 588 3.38 12.77 -24.17
C GLY A 588 2.22 11.95 -24.76
N ASN A 589 2.41 11.34 -25.93
CA ASN A 589 1.38 10.60 -26.66
C ASN A 589 1.37 9.10 -26.30
N LEU A 590 0.17 8.58 -26.07
CA LEU A 590 -0.11 7.16 -25.78
C LEU A 590 -0.59 6.37 -27.01
N ILE A 591 -1.18 7.07 -27.99
CA ILE A 591 -1.68 6.51 -29.26
C ILE A 591 -1.03 7.25 -30.42
N PHE A 592 -0.81 6.56 -31.54
CA PHE A 592 -0.16 7.08 -32.75
C PHE A 592 -0.78 6.45 -34.01
N TYR A 593 -0.50 7.05 -35.17
CA TYR A 593 -1.15 6.74 -36.45
C TYR A 593 -0.14 6.21 -37.48
N GLU A 594 -0.65 5.81 -38.64
CA GLU A 594 0.18 5.35 -39.76
C GLU A 594 1.26 6.35 -40.19
N ASP A 595 1.03 7.65 -40.04
CA ASP A 595 2.00 8.67 -40.43
C ASP A 595 3.16 8.79 -39.42
N ASP A 596 2.90 8.59 -38.13
CA ASP A 596 3.93 8.46 -37.09
C ASP A 596 4.81 7.22 -37.34
N LEU A 597 4.21 6.10 -37.80
CA LEU A 597 4.94 4.88 -38.19
C LEU A 597 5.85 5.14 -39.40
N LYS A 598 5.34 5.81 -40.43
CA LYS A 598 6.10 6.19 -41.64
C LYS A 598 7.26 7.13 -41.31
N GLU A 599 7.08 8.11 -40.42
CA GLU A 599 8.16 9.00 -39.92
C GLU A 599 9.31 8.20 -39.25
N CYS A 600 9.00 7.04 -38.68
CA CYS A 600 9.95 6.13 -38.05
C CYS A 600 10.52 5.06 -39.01
N GLY A 601 10.09 5.04 -40.26
CA GLY A 601 10.49 4.03 -41.25
C GLY A 601 9.90 2.64 -40.99
N ILE A 602 8.76 2.56 -40.31
CA ILE A 602 8.07 1.31 -40.00
C ILE A 602 6.95 1.10 -41.03
N ASP A 603 6.97 -0.03 -41.73
CA ASP A 603 5.83 -0.44 -42.55
C ASP A 603 4.63 -0.88 -41.69
N VAL A 604 3.43 -0.56 -42.17
CA VAL A 604 2.17 -0.82 -41.47
C VAL A 604 1.94 -2.31 -41.22
N LYS A 605 2.27 -3.20 -42.17
CA LYS A 605 2.15 -4.66 -41.94
C LYS A 605 3.17 -5.14 -40.92
N THR A 606 4.38 -4.58 -40.96
CA THR A 606 5.46 -4.89 -40.01
C THR A 606 5.09 -4.51 -38.57
N ALA A 607 4.39 -3.40 -38.37
CA ALA A 607 3.86 -3.01 -37.07
C ALA A 607 2.80 -4.01 -36.55
N SER A 608 1.86 -4.45 -37.40
CA SER A 608 0.83 -5.44 -37.05
C SER A 608 1.41 -6.79 -36.60
N VAL A 609 2.57 -7.19 -37.12
CA VAL A 609 3.25 -8.46 -36.79
C VAL A 609 3.82 -8.46 -35.35
N TYR A 610 4.14 -7.30 -34.78
CA TYR A 610 4.61 -7.15 -33.39
C TYR A 610 3.47 -6.91 -32.38
N SER A 611 2.30 -7.54 -32.59
CA SER A 611 1.08 -7.36 -31.77
C SER A 611 1.28 -7.47 -30.24
N GLY A 612 2.20 -8.30 -29.76
CA GLY A 612 2.53 -8.41 -28.33
C GLY A 612 3.44 -7.29 -27.77
N VAL A 613 3.79 -6.28 -28.58
CA VAL A 613 4.61 -5.12 -28.20
C VAL A 613 3.92 -3.82 -28.62
N CYS A 614 3.46 -3.77 -29.89
CA CYS A 614 2.71 -2.68 -30.51
C CYS A 614 1.40 -3.26 -31.07
N THR A 615 0.28 -2.93 -30.45
CA THR A 615 -1.04 -3.42 -30.86
C THR A 615 -1.61 -2.52 -31.95
N GLN A 616 -1.90 -3.07 -33.13
CA GLN A 616 -2.84 -2.44 -34.07
C GLN A 616 -4.25 -2.66 -33.53
N VAL A 617 -5.00 -1.58 -33.33
CA VAL A 617 -6.37 -1.66 -32.82
C VAL A 617 -7.31 -2.08 -33.95
N PHE A 618 -7.66 -3.35 -33.97
CA PHE A 618 -8.47 -3.95 -35.03
C PHE A 618 -9.96 -3.97 -34.70
N ARG A 619 -10.77 -3.58 -35.69
CA ARG A 619 -12.09 -4.17 -35.94
C ARG A 619 -12.19 -4.39 -37.45
N GLU A 620 -12.39 -5.62 -37.89
CA GLU A 620 -12.74 -5.90 -39.29
C GLU A 620 -14.15 -5.37 -39.65
N GLU A 621 -14.96 -5.07 -38.62
CA GLU A 621 -16.31 -4.50 -38.73
C GLU A 621 -16.36 -2.96 -38.64
N SER A 622 -15.25 -2.24 -38.43
CA SER A 622 -15.33 -0.77 -38.31
C SER A 622 -15.39 -0.08 -39.68
N CYS A 623 -16.21 0.96 -39.78
CA CYS A 623 -16.41 1.78 -40.97
C CYS A 623 -15.21 2.68 -41.35
N MET A 624 -14.01 2.38 -40.86
CA MET A 624 -12.86 3.30 -40.79
C MET A 624 -11.67 2.76 -41.58
N GLN A 625 -11.13 3.54 -42.52
CA GLN A 625 -9.98 3.11 -43.32
C GLN A 625 -8.61 3.34 -42.63
N GLN A 626 -8.55 4.21 -41.61
CA GLN A 626 -7.29 4.63 -40.98
C GLN A 626 -7.00 3.84 -39.70
N LYS A 627 -5.80 3.24 -39.60
CA LYS A 627 -5.41 2.41 -38.44
C LYS A 627 -4.84 3.24 -37.29
N VAL A 628 -5.18 2.84 -36.06
CA VAL A 628 -4.64 3.39 -34.81
C VAL A 628 -3.77 2.35 -34.11
N PHE A 629 -2.66 2.81 -33.54
CA PHE A 629 -1.67 1.97 -32.87
C PHE A 629 -1.35 2.52 -31.47
N CYS A 630 -0.99 1.61 -30.58
CA CYS A 630 -0.46 1.91 -29.26
C CYS A 630 0.50 0.80 -28.81
N PHE A 631 1.43 1.11 -27.89
CA PHE A 631 2.15 0.05 -27.18
C PHE A 631 1.22 -0.63 -26.17
N VAL A 632 1.41 -1.94 -25.95
CA VAL A 632 0.56 -2.74 -25.03
C VAL A 632 0.48 -2.12 -23.63
N HIS A 633 1.56 -1.47 -23.19
CA HIS A 633 1.59 -0.67 -21.97
C HIS A 633 2.61 0.48 -22.07
N LEU A 634 2.42 1.55 -21.27
CA LEU A 634 3.36 2.68 -21.22
C LEU A 634 4.77 2.24 -20.82
N SER A 635 4.91 1.24 -19.95
CA SER A 635 6.20 0.64 -19.58
C SER A 635 6.93 -0.03 -20.75
N VAL A 636 6.21 -0.55 -21.76
CA VAL A 636 6.81 -1.09 -22.99
C VAL A 636 7.36 0.05 -23.85
N GLN A 637 6.63 1.16 -23.94
CA GLN A 637 7.07 2.39 -24.59
C GLN A 637 8.32 2.98 -23.90
N GLU A 638 8.31 3.10 -22.57
CA GLU A 638 9.47 3.58 -21.80
C GLU A 638 10.70 2.66 -21.95
N PHE A 639 10.51 1.34 -21.96
CA PHE A 639 11.59 0.38 -22.19
C PHE A 639 12.21 0.51 -23.59
N LEU A 640 11.38 0.55 -24.64
CA LEU A 640 11.85 0.69 -26.02
C LEU A 640 12.51 2.05 -26.27
N ALA A 641 12.00 3.11 -25.64
CA ALA A 641 12.63 4.43 -25.66
C ALA A 641 14.01 4.40 -24.98
N ALA A 642 14.14 3.75 -23.82
CA ALA A 642 15.41 3.60 -23.12
C ALA A 642 16.43 2.76 -23.91
N LEU A 643 15.96 1.67 -24.53
CA LEU A 643 16.76 0.84 -25.44
C LEU A 643 17.28 1.64 -26.63
N TYR A 644 16.41 2.45 -27.25
CA TYR A 644 16.79 3.33 -28.35
C TYR A 644 17.87 4.32 -27.93
N VAL A 645 17.69 5.04 -26.82
CA VAL A 645 18.66 6.02 -26.31
C VAL A 645 20.00 5.36 -25.98
N HIS A 646 19.99 4.19 -25.34
CA HIS A 646 21.22 3.45 -25.00
C HIS A 646 22.01 3.03 -26.25
N VAL A 647 21.34 2.38 -27.21
CA VAL A 647 21.99 1.90 -28.44
C VAL A 647 22.45 3.07 -29.31
N MET A 648 21.63 4.10 -29.48
CA MET A 648 22.01 5.30 -30.25
C MET A 648 23.20 6.03 -29.65
N TYR A 649 23.29 6.10 -28.30
CA TYR A 649 24.47 6.67 -27.66
C TYR A 649 25.72 5.82 -27.90
N LYS A 650 25.62 4.50 -27.79
CA LYS A 650 26.77 3.60 -27.98
C LYS A 650 27.29 3.61 -29.42
N VAL A 651 26.40 3.65 -30.42
CA VAL A 651 26.77 3.65 -31.84
C VAL A 651 27.24 5.05 -32.30
N ASN A 652 26.51 6.12 -31.98
CA ASN A 652 26.74 7.46 -32.54
C ASN A 652 27.40 8.46 -31.57
N ARG A 653 27.55 8.12 -30.28
CA ARG A 653 28.00 9.02 -29.19
C ARG A 653 27.14 10.29 -29.04
N VAL A 654 25.88 10.22 -29.46
CA VAL A 654 24.89 11.31 -29.37
C VAL A 654 24.06 11.18 -28.09
N ASN A 655 24.07 12.20 -27.24
CA ASN A 655 23.24 12.22 -26.03
C ASN A 655 21.86 12.82 -26.33
N LEU A 656 20.89 11.95 -26.67
CA LEU A 656 19.50 12.33 -26.95
C LEU A 656 18.74 12.90 -25.73
N MET A 657 19.31 12.86 -24.53
CA MET A 657 18.68 13.44 -23.34
C MET A 657 18.84 14.96 -23.26
N ILE A 658 19.72 15.56 -24.08
CA ILE A 658 19.98 17.00 -24.18
C ILE A 658 19.13 17.59 -25.32
N LYS A 659 18.39 18.67 -25.02
CA LYS A 659 17.42 19.28 -25.96
C LYS A 659 18.02 19.76 -27.30
N ASP A 660 19.30 20.13 -27.31
CA ASP A 660 19.99 20.57 -28.53
C ASP A 660 20.48 19.40 -29.42
N GLY A 661 20.24 18.14 -29.02
CA GLY A 661 20.31 16.94 -29.85
C GLY A 661 21.69 16.53 -30.43
N MET A 662 22.69 17.41 -30.42
CA MET A 662 23.98 17.24 -31.11
C MET A 662 25.20 17.28 -30.17
N ALA A 663 24.98 17.45 -28.86
CA ALA A 663 26.05 17.38 -27.88
C ALA A 663 26.60 15.94 -27.76
N ARG A 664 27.86 15.75 -28.19
CA ARG A 664 28.59 14.49 -27.97
C ARG A 664 28.98 14.39 -26.50
N ALA A 665 28.34 13.49 -25.76
CA ALA A 665 28.81 13.12 -24.42
C ALA A 665 30.08 12.28 -24.53
N LYS A 666 30.97 12.41 -23.54
CA LYS A 666 32.32 11.84 -23.52
C LYS A 666 32.38 10.45 -22.90
N SER A 667 31.46 10.13 -21.98
CA SER A 667 31.40 8.85 -21.26
C SER A 667 29.96 8.35 -21.12
N VAL A 668 29.78 7.06 -20.81
CA VAL A 668 28.44 6.53 -20.48
C VAL A 668 27.92 7.16 -19.17
N SER A 669 28.82 7.45 -18.22
CA SER A 669 28.46 8.14 -16.97
C SER A 669 27.85 9.52 -17.20
N GLU A 670 28.25 10.27 -18.24
CA GLU A 670 27.69 11.59 -18.56
C GLU A 670 26.24 11.51 -19.11
N LEU A 671 25.94 10.50 -19.94
CA LEU A 671 24.56 10.19 -20.35
C LEU A 671 23.69 9.87 -19.13
N HIS A 672 24.17 8.99 -18.26
CA HIS A 672 23.45 8.58 -17.05
C HIS A 672 23.21 9.75 -16.09
N LYS A 673 24.24 10.57 -15.81
CA LYS A 673 24.13 11.78 -14.98
C LYS A 673 23.06 12.74 -15.55
N THR A 674 23.07 12.96 -16.87
CA THR A 674 22.05 13.77 -17.57
C THR A 674 20.64 13.21 -17.40
N ALA A 675 20.47 11.89 -17.57
CA ALA A 675 19.17 11.22 -17.43
C ALA A 675 18.64 11.26 -15.99
N VAL A 676 19.51 11.05 -14.99
CA VAL A 676 19.19 11.19 -13.56
C VAL A 676 18.71 12.61 -13.26
N ASP A 677 19.42 13.63 -13.73
CA ASP A 677 19.00 15.03 -13.51
C ASP A 677 17.68 15.37 -14.20
N ARG A 678 17.45 14.91 -15.45
CA ARG A 678 16.18 15.13 -16.16
C ARG A 678 15.01 14.43 -15.45
N ALA A 679 15.21 13.23 -14.91
CA ALA A 679 14.20 12.53 -14.11
C ALA A 679 13.94 13.22 -12.76
N LEU A 680 14.98 13.69 -12.05
CA LEU A 680 14.82 14.44 -10.81
C LEU A 680 14.15 15.80 -11.01
N GLN A 681 14.28 16.43 -12.18
CA GLN A 681 13.53 17.62 -12.56
C GLN A 681 12.06 17.33 -12.89
N SER A 682 11.72 16.09 -13.27
CA SER A 682 10.34 15.68 -13.56
C SER A 682 9.43 15.82 -12.34
N ARG A 683 8.40 16.66 -12.45
CA ARG A 683 7.42 16.89 -11.38
C ARG A 683 6.58 15.63 -11.14
N ASN A 684 6.02 15.06 -12.21
CA ASN A 684 5.18 13.86 -12.14
C ASN A 684 5.95 12.53 -12.14
N GLY A 685 7.19 12.50 -12.62
CA GLY A 685 8.00 11.27 -12.70
C GLY A 685 7.84 10.46 -13.99
N HIS A 686 7.42 11.10 -15.08
CA HIS A 686 7.24 10.45 -16.40
C HIS A 686 8.54 9.92 -17.05
N LEU A 687 9.69 10.01 -16.37
CA LEU A 687 10.97 9.44 -16.78
C LEU A 687 11.52 8.45 -15.74
N ASP A 688 10.78 8.17 -14.67
CA ASP A 688 11.26 7.36 -13.55
C ASP A 688 11.53 5.92 -13.98
N LEU A 689 10.63 5.32 -14.76
CA LEU A 689 10.77 3.94 -15.25
C LEU A 689 11.66 3.88 -16.51
N PHE A 690 11.56 4.85 -17.42
CA PHE A 690 12.58 5.08 -18.46
C PHE A 690 14.01 5.09 -17.89
N LEU A 691 14.26 5.79 -16.78
CA LEU A 691 15.58 5.87 -16.15
C LEU A 691 16.02 4.53 -15.56
N ARG A 692 15.11 3.81 -14.87
CA ARG A 692 15.36 2.43 -14.38
C ARG A 692 15.84 1.53 -15.53
N PHE A 693 15.14 1.56 -16.67
CA PHE A 693 15.51 0.79 -17.85
C PHE A 693 16.84 1.23 -18.48
N LEU A 694 17.07 2.54 -18.68
CA LEU A 694 18.30 3.04 -19.28
C LEU A 694 19.55 2.61 -18.48
N LEU A 695 19.45 2.67 -17.15
CA LEU A 695 20.52 2.24 -16.25
C LEU A 695 20.71 0.72 -16.26
N GLY A 696 19.63 -0.06 -16.13
CA GLY A 696 19.71 -1.52 -16.16
C GLY A 696 20.16 -2.09 -17.51
N LEU A 697 19.92 -1.37 -18.61
CA LEU A 697 20.43 -1.72 -19.94
C LEU A 697 21.95 -1.60 -20.00
N SER A 698 22.56 -0.70 -19.25
CA SER A 698 24.01 -0.47 -19.28
C SER A 698 24.85 -1.61 -18.71
N LEU A 699 24.24 -2.55 -17.97
CA LEU A 699 24.91 -3.71 -17.37
C LEU A 699 25.33 -4.77 -18.40
N ASP A 700 26.51 -5.35 -18.20
CA ASP A 700 27.04 -6.47 -19.00
C ASP A 700 26.08 -7.66 -19.09
N SER A 701 25.39 -7.97 -17.98
CA SER A 701 24.37 -9.04 -17.95
C SER A 701 23.22 -8.79 -18.93
N SER A 702 22.76 -7.53 -19.03
CA SER A 702 21.75 -7.10 -20.00
C SER A 702 22.30 -7.09 -21.42
N GLN A 703 23.57 -6.68 -21.61
CA GLN A 703 24.25 -6.71 -22.91
C GLN A 703 24.40 -8.13 -23.48
N VAL A 704 24.61 -9.14 -22.63
CA VAL A 704 24.61 -10.55 -23.06
C VAL A 704 23.22 -10.97 -23.58
N LEU A 705 22.13 -10.52 -22.97
CA LEU A 705 20.77 -10.82 -23.43
C LEU A 705 20.41 -10.08 -24.72
N LEU A 706 20.85 -8.83 -24.90
CA LEU A 706 20.64 -8.06 -26.14
C LEU A 706 21.31 -8.71 -27.37
N LYS A 707 22.36 -9.52 -27.18
CA LYS A 707 22.94 -10.34 -28.26
C LYS A 707 21.96 -11.42 -28.77
N GLY A 708 21.06 -11.93 -27.92
CA GLY A 708 19.98 -12.84 -28.34
C GLY A 708 19.01 -12.16 -29.33
N LEU A 709 18.74 -10.88 -29.11
CA LEU A 709 18.00 -9.99 -30.03
C LEU A 709 18.84 -9.49 -31.23
N LYS A 710 20.07 -9.97 -31.39
CA LYS A 710 21.06 -9.52 -32.40
C LYS A 710 21.37 -8.03 -32.35
N ILE A 711 21.17 -7.38 -31.21
CA ILE A 711 21.56 -5.99 -30.96
C ILE A 711 22.98 -6.02 -30.39
N GLN A 712 23.96 -5.70 -31.25
CA GLN A 712 25.37 -5.63 -30.85
C GLN A 712 25.70 -4.23 -30.30
N VAL A 713 26.26 -4.20 -29.10
CA VAL A 713 26.63 -2.97 -28.39
C VAL A 713 27.94 -3.23 -27.66
N GLU A 714 28.84 -2.24 -27.62
CA GLU A 714 30.07 -2.31 -26.83
C GLU A 714 29.76 -2.38 -25.33
N ILE A 715 30.52 -3.22 -24.62
CA ILE A 715 30.50 -3.32 -23.14
C ILE A 715 30.75 -1.95 -22.51
N CYS A 716 30.19 -1.69 -21.32
CA CYS A 716 30.46 -0.45 -20.58
C CYS A 716 31.79 -0.54 -19.84
N ASP A 717 32.51 0.58 -19.78
CA ASP A 717 33.67 0.70 -18.90
C ASP A 717 33.21 0.66 -17.43
N SER A 718 33.87 -0.16 -16.61
CA SER A 718 33.57 -0.32 -15.19
C SER A 718 33.64 1.01 -14.44
N GLN A 719 34.57 1.89 -14.84
CA GLN A 719 34.71 3.24 -14.29
C GLN A 719 33.43 4.07 -14.46
N SER A 720 32.83 4.13 -15.66
CA SER A 720 31.55 4.84 -15.86
C SER A 720 30.42 4.26 -15.01
N HIS A 721 30.43 2.96 -14.73
CA HIS A 721 29.43 2.30 -13.89
C HIS A 721 29.59 2.72 -12.42
N GLU A 722 30.80 2.65 -11.86
CA GLU A 722 31.11 3.12 -10.51
C GLU A 722 30.83 4.62 -10.32
N GLU A 723 31.19 5.46 -11.30
CA GLU A 723 30.86 6.88 -11.31
C GLU A 723 29.35 7.13 -11.29
N THR A 724 28.57 6.30 -12.01
CA THR A 724 27.11 6.41 -12.05
C THR A 724 26.51 6.05 -10.69
N ILE A 725 26.93 4.93 -10.09
CA ILE A 725 26.49 4.49 -8.76
C ILE A 725 26.81 5.55 -7.71
N LYS A 726 28.06 6.05 -7.68
CA LYS A 726 28.48 7.10 -6.74
C LYS A 726 27.62 8.35 -6.88
N TYR A 727 27.39 8.82 -8.10
CA TYR A 727 26.55 9.98 -8.37
C TYR A 727 25.09 9.78 -7.92
N ILE A 728 24.51 8.59 -8.12
CA ILE A 728 23.16 8.28 -7.63
C ILE A 728 23.11 8.31 -6.09
N LYS A 729 24.10 7.74 -5.40
CA LYS A 729 24.19 7.79 -3.92
C LYS A 729 24.33 9.22 -3.40
N GLU A 730 25.13 10.06 -4.07
CA GLU A 730 25.22 11.49 -3.80
C GLU A 730 23.86 12.20 -4.00
N LYS A 731 23.14 11.93 -5.10
CA LYS A 731 21.81 12.51 -5.35
C LYS A 731 20.75 12.06 -4.34
N ILE A 732 20.78 10.79 -3.88
CA ILE A 732 19.92 10.32 -2.78
C ILE A 732 20.13 11.18 -1.54
N SER A 733 21.37 11.47 -1.17
CA SER A 733 21.69 12.28 0.02
C SER A 733 21.21 13.75 -0.06
N GLN A 734 21.06 14.28 -1.28
CA GLN A 734 20.64 15.67 -1.55
C GLN A 734 19.13 15.81 -1.81
N THR A 735 18.44 14.72 -2.15
CA THR A 735 17.05 14.73 -2.61
C THR A 735 16.07 14.69 -1.43
N ARG A 736 15.27 15.73 -1.26
CA ARG A 736 14.27 15.82 -0.17
C ARG A 736 12.94 15.08 -0.42
N PRO A 737 12.33 15.10 -1.63
CA PRO A 737 11.05 14.41 -1.85
C PRO A 737 11.20 12.88 -1.83
N LEU A 738 10.35 12.22 -1.06
CA LEU A 738 10.32 10.77 -0.85
C LEU A 738 10.31 10.00 -2.18
N GLU A 739 9.37 10.34 -3.06
CA GLU A 739 9.11 9.66 -4.32
C GLU A 739 10.34 9.67 -5.24
N LYS A 740 11.15 10.73 -5.16
CA LYS A 740 12.32 10.90 -6.02
C LYS A 740 13.49 10.02 -5.58
N TYR A 741 13.79 9.93 -4.29
CA TYR A 741 14.88 9.07 -3.83
C TYR A 741 14.48 7.58 -3.79
N ILE A 742 13.20 7.25 -3.58
CA ILE A 742 12.69 5.87 -3.80
C ILE A 742 13.00 5.42 -5.23
N ASN A 743 12.73 6.27 -6.23
CA ASN A 743 13.08 5.97 -7.62
C ASN A 743 14.60 5.73 -7.79
N LEU A 744 15.45 6.53 -7.14
CA LEU A 744 16.91 6.34 -7.18
C LEU A 744 17.37 5.03 -6.53
N PHE A 745 16.70 4.54 -5.47
CA PHE A 745 16.97 3.20 -4.93
C PHE A 745 16.56 2.09 -5.91
N HIS A 746 15.44 2.26 -6.63
CA HIS A 746 15.11 1.33 -7.72
C HIS A 746 16.14 1.39 -8.86
N CYS A 747 16.70 2.56 -9.18
CA CYS A 747 17.81 2.70 -10.12
C CYS A 747 19.10 1.98 -9.64
N LEU A 748 19.46 2.05 -8.35
CA LEU A 748 20.58 1.28 -7.79
C LEU A 748 20.33 -0.24 -7.89
N ASN A 749 19.10 -0.70 -7.61
CA ASN A 749 18.72 -2.10 -7.78
C ASN A 749 18.82 -2.57 -9.24
N GLU A 750 18.45 -1.74 -10.22
CA GLU A 750 18.64 -2.05 -11.65
C GLU A 750 20.12 -2.10 -12.06
N LEU A 751 21.02 -1.43 -11.32
CA LEU A 751 22.49 -1.51 -11.48
C LEU A 751 23.12 -2.65 -10.63
N ASN A 752 22.32 -3.49 -9.96
CA ASN A 752 22.73 -4.49 -8.96
C ASN A 752 23.56 -3.92 -7.78
N ASP A 753 23.43 -2.63 -7.45
CA ASP A 753 23.99 -2.09 -6.21
C ASP A 753 22.94 -2.17 -5.10
N HIS A 754 23.11 -3.16 -4.21
CA HIS A 754 22.27 -3.34 -3.03
C HIS A 754 22.97 -2.85 -1.74
N SER A 755 24.19 -2.30 -1.84
CA SER A 755 25.09 -2.05 -0.71
C SER A 755 24.46 -1.26 0.45
N LEU A 756 23.77 -0.14 0.16
CA LEU A 756 23.09 0.69 1.17
C LEU A 756 21.88 -0.03 1.81
N VAL A 757 21.26 -0.96 1.10
CA VAL A 757 20.11 -1.73 1.57
C VAL A 757 20.58 -2.91 2.42
N GLU A 758 21.60 -3.63 1.96
CA GLU A 758 22.24 -4.74 2.67
C GLU A 758 22.91 -4.28 3.97
N GLU A 759 23.56 -3.11 3.97
CA GLU A 759 24.11 -2.47 5.17
C GLU A 759 23.01 -2.30 6.23
N ILE A 760 21.91 -1.61 5.88
CA ILE A 760 20.80 -1.37 6.81
C ILE A 760 20.08 -2.68 7.20
N GLN A 761 19.89 -3.61 6.27
CA GLN A 761 19.21 -4.88 6.56
C GLN A 761 20.04 -5.75 7.51
N SER A 762 21.36 -5.84 7.32
CA SER A 762 22.25 -6.58 8.22
C SER A 762 22.21 -6.05 9.66
N HIS A 763 22.04 -4.73 9.83
CA HIS A 763 21.84 -4.12 11.13
C HIS A 763 20.45 -4.41 11.71
N LEU A 764 19.37 -4.37 10.92
CA LEU A 764 18.01 -4.72 11.36
C LEU A 764 17.93 -6.19 11.82
N ASP A 765 18.52 -7.11 11.06
CA ASP A 765 18.51 -8.55 11.35
C ASP A 765 19.32 -8.89 12.61
N SER A 766 20.24 -8.02 13.03
CA SER A 766 21.07 -8.21 14.24
C SER A 766 20.31 -8.03 15.56
N HIS A 767 19.05 -7.58 15.53
CA HIS A 767 18.19 -7.34 16.70
C HIS A 767 18.77 -6.36 17.75
N ARG A 768 19.78 -5.55 17.40
CA ARG A 768 20.34 -4.50 18.26
C ARG A 768 19.72 -3.14 17.94
N ASP A 769 19.66 -2.25 18.94
CA ASP A 769 19.26 -0.86 18.72
C ASP A 769 20.24 -0.16 17.76
N LEU A 770 19.66 0.46 16.75
CA LEU A 770 20.29 0.86 15.49
C LEU A 770 20.55 2.37 15.52
N VAL A 771 21.39 2.84 16.44
CA VAL A 771 21.59 4.28 16.73
C VAL A 771 22.21 5.02 15.54
N MET A 772 21.36 5.60 14.70
CA MET A 772 21.65 6.22 13.41
C MET A 772 21.90 7.74 13.48
N ASP A 773 22.11 8.31 14.67
CA ASP A 773 22.31 9.76 14.85
C ASP A 773 23.50 10.31 14.04
N LYS A 774 24.54 9.48 13.89
CA LYS A 774 25.75 9.75 13.09
C LYS A 774 25.63 9.31 11.61
N SER A 775 24.55 8.63 11.22
CA SER A 775 24.36 8.13 9.87
C SER A 775 24.12 9.24 8.85
N SER A 776 24.60 9.00 7.64
CA SER A 776 24.41 9.84 6.46
C SER A 776 22.94 9.93 6.04
N ALA A 777 22.60 10.98 5.27
CA ALA A 777 21.26 11.10 4.70
C ALA A 777 20.91 9.93 3.76
N ALA A 778 21.90 9.32 3.10
CA ALA A 778 21.70 8.14 2.24
C ALA A 778 21.32 6.88 3.04
N GLN A 779 21.96 6.63 4.19
CA GLN A 779 21.59 5.53 5.11
C GLN A 779 20.18 5.74 5.71
N TRP A 780 19.83 6.97 6.08
CA TRP A 780 18.46 7.30 6.51
C TRP A 780 17.42 7.08 5.41
N ALA A 781 17.73 7.50 4.18
CA ALA A 781 16.86 7.26 3.02
C ALA A 781 16.74 5.75 2.69
N ALA A 782 17.81 4.97 2.89
CA ALA A 782 17.81 3.52 2.73
C ALA A 782 16.94 2.84 3.79
N LEU A 783 17.01 3.24 5.06
CA LEU A 783 16.10 2.77 6.11
C LEU A 783 14.64 3.07 5.77
N VAL A 784 14.32 4.28 5.33
CA VAL A 784 12.96 4.64 4.90
C VAL A 784 12.50 3.79 3.70
N PHE A 785 13.38 3.56 2.72
CA PHE A 785 13.10 2.69 1.57
C PHE A 785 12.84 1.24 2.00
N VAL A 786 13.64 0.69 2.93
CA VAL A 786 13.48 -0.66 3.49
C VAL A 786 12.17 -0.80 4.26
N LEU A 787 11.83 0.17 5.11
CA LEU A 787 10.58 0.16 5.88
C LEU A 787 9.34 0.28 4.98
N LEU A 788 9.36 1.20 4.01
CA LEU A 788 8.19 1.47 3.17
C LEU A 788 7.92 0.40 2.12
N THR A 789 8.95 -0.19 1.51
CA THR A 789 8.76 -1.21 0.45
C THR A 789 8.71 -2.65 0.99
N SER A 790 8.62 -2.83 2.31
CA SER A 790 8.56 -4.14 2.98
C SER A 790 7.31 -4.94 2.56
N PRO A 791 7.39 -6.28 2.39
CA PRO A 791 6.22 -7.12 2.11
C PRO A 791 5.14 -6.99 3.18
N GLU A 792 5.57 -6.90 4.44
CA GLU A 792 4.75 -6.58 5.60
C GLU A 792 5.03 -5.12 5.99
N LYS A 793 4.01 -4.26 5.86
CA LYS A 793 4.12 -2.86 6.24
C LYS A 793 4.37 -2.74 7.74
N PRO A 794 5.25 -1.83 8.21
CA PRO A 794 5.47 -1.64 9.63
C PRO A 794 4.14 -1.34 10.34
N GLU A 795 3.75 -2.21 11.26
CA GLU A 795 2.60 -2.00 12.14
C GLU A 795 2.94 -0.87 13.13
N GLU A 796 4.13 -0.97 13.71
CA GLU A 796 4.71 -0.04 14.66
C GLU A 796 6.10 0.44 14.24
N ILE A 797 6.37 1.72 14.45
CA ILE A 797 7.71 2.31 14.35
C ILE A 797 8.08 2.88 15.73
N GLN A 798 9.19 2.41 16.29
CA GLN A 798 9.74 2.93 17.54
C GLN A 798 10.94 3.82 17.23
N LEU A 799 10.82 5.13 17.42
CA LEU A 799 11.87 6.09 17.04
C LEU A 799 13.19 5.80 17.77
N LYS A 800 13.13 5.49 19.07
CA LYS A 800 14.30 5.19 19.91
C LYS A 800 15.17 4.03 19.42
N LYS A 801 14.64 3.10 18.61
CA LYS A 801 15.43 2.04 17.95
C LYS A 801 16.37 2.58 16.87
N TYR A 802 16.15 3.80 16.39
CA TYR A 802 16.90 4.43 15.30
C TYR A 802 17.57 5.74 15.71
N SER A 803 16.95 6.55 16.56
CA SER A 803 17.44 7.85 16.99
C SER A 803 16.66 8.36 18.19
N ARG A 804 17.27 9.18 19.05
CA ARG A 804 16.58 9.95 20.09
C ARG A 804 16.68 11.45 19.83
N THR A 805 16.42 11.86 18.58
CA THR A 805 16.57 13.25 18.12
C THR A 805 15.46 13.71 17.18
N ALA A 806 15.21 15.02 17.16
CA ALA A 806 14.35 15.69 16.18
C ALA A 806 14.77 15.44 14.71
N LYS A 807 16.08 15.27 14.44
CA LYS A 807 16.59 14.91 13.11
C LYS A 807 16.10 13.51 12.71
N GLY A 808 16.24 12.53 13.59
CA GLY A 808 15.77 11.16 13.35
C GLY A 808 14.27 11.08 13.10
N LEU A 809 13.47 11.82 13.89
CA LEU A 809 12.04 11.97 13.66
C LEU A 809 11.77 12.46 12.24
N ASN A 810 12.34 13.61 11.84
CA ASN A 810 12.13 14.21 10.53
C ASN A 810 12.52 13.29 9.36
N MET A 811 13.59 12.49 9.52
CA MET A 811 13.99 11.50 8.51
C MET A 811 13.00 10.33 8.43
N LEU A 812 12.36 9.92 9.54
CA LEU A 812 11.41 8.81 9.60
C LEU A 812 9.94 9.18 9.35
N LEU A 813 9.58 10.47 9.30
CA LEU A 813 8.21 10.91 9.02
C LEU A 813 7.54 10.21 7.82
N PRO A 814 8.21 9.97 6.68
CA PRO A 814 7.62 9.20 5.58
C PRO A 814 7.16 7.79 5.96
N ALA A 815 7.92 7.09 6.82
CA ALA A 815 7.58 5.77 7.31
C ALA A 815 6.53 5.83 8.43
N ILE A 816 6.63 6.79 9.35
CA ILE A 816 5.65 7.03 10.43
C ILE A 816 4.25 7.31 9.87
N LYS A 817 4.16 8.06 8.76
CA LYS A 817 2.90 8.35 8.08
C LYS A 817 2.18 7.09 7.56
N ALA A 818 2.93 6.02 7.29
CA ALA A 818 2.45 4.76 6.73
C ALA A 818 2.31 3.61 7.75
N CYS A 819 2.63 3.85 9.04
CA CYS A 819 2.42 2.88 10.12
C CYS A 819 1.12 3.17 10.89
N ARG A 820 0.70 2.23 11.74
CA ARG A 820 -0.48 2.38 12.61
C ARG A 820 -0.14 2.85 14.01
N SER A 821 1.05 2.50 14.49
CA SER A 821 1.58 2.82 15.82
C SER A 821 2.93 3.52 15.69
N ALA A 822 3.11 4.64 16.40
CA ALA A 822 4.38 5.36 16.47
C ALA A 822 4.76 5.58 17.95
N MET A 823 5.77 4.84 18.40
CA MET A 823 6.36 5.00 19.73
C MET A 823 7.51 6.02 19.61
N LEU A 824 7.20 7.27 19.94
CA LEU A 824 8.11 8.41 19.92
C LEU A 824 8.51 8.83 21.35
N ASN A 825 8.26 7.98 22.34
CA ASN A 825 8.56 8.27 23.75
C ASN A 825 10.06 8.20 24.05
N ASP A 826 10.51 9.00 25.03
CA ASP A 826 11.93 9.08 25.45
C ASP A 826 12.90 9.34 24.27
N CYS A 827 12.54 10.32 23.43
CA CYS A 827 13.24 10.66 22.18
C CYS A 827 13.74 12.12 22.12
N ASN A 828 13.82 12.80 23.27
CA ASN A 828 14.21 14.22 23.40
C ASN A 828 13.46 15.18 22.45
N LEU A 829 12.18 14.89 22.16
CA LEU A 829 11.36 15.72 21.29
C LEU A 829 10.91 17.01 21.99
N THR A 830 10.79 18.07 21.20
CA THR A 830 10.44 19.45 21.62
C THR A 830 9.18 19.94 20.91
N ALA A 831 8.67 21.11 21.30
CA ALA A 831 7.50 21.74 20.69
C ALA A 831 7.56 21.82 19.14
N ASP A 832 8.72 22.19 18.57
CA ASP A 832 8.91 22.34 17.12
C ASP A 832 8.69 21.02 16.36
N CYS A 833 9.00 19.88 16.98
CA CYS A 833 8.77 18.55 16.40
C CYS A 833 7.27 18.28 16.15
N LEU A 834 6.41 18.88 16.99
CA LEU A 834 4.97 18.64 16.96
C LEU A 834 4.27 19.49 15.89
N GLU A 835 4.87 20.58 15.41
CA GLU A 835 4.40 21.26 14.21
C GLU A 835 4.53 20.34 12.98
N VAL A 836 5.66 19.64 12.85
CA VAL A 836 5.88 18.71 11.73
C VAL A 836 4.98 17.47 11.84
N LEU A 837 4.78 16.93 13.05
CA LEU A 837 3.80 15.86 13.30
C LEU A 837 2.35 16.32 13.03
N SER A 838 2.00 17.56 13.35
CA SER A 838 0.69 18.14 13.04
C SER A 838 0.39 18.13 11.54
N SER A 839 1.37 18.49 10.70
CA SER A 839 1.26 18.39 9.24
C SER A 839 1.11 16.93 8.75
N THR A 840 1.74 15.98 9.45
CA THR A 840 1.67 14.54 9.17
C THR A 840 0.27 14.00 9.47
N LEU A 841 -0.26 14.29 10.67
CA LEU A 841 -1.62 13.92 11.10
C LEU A 841 -2.71 14.54 10.22
N SER A 842 -2.48 15.76 9.72
CA SER A 842 -3.41 16.49 8.85
C SER A 842 -3.56 15.91 7.44
N SER A 843 -2.63 15.04 7.02
CA SER A 843 -2.52 14.61 5.62
C SER A 843 -3.44 13.43 5.29
N SER A 844 -4.08 13.48 4.12
CA SER A 844 -5.02 12.45 3.62
C SER A 844 -4.42 11.04 3.50
N SER A 845 -3.09 10.92 3.42
CA SER A 845 -2.37 9.63 3.36
C SER A 845 -1.81 9.17 4.72
N ASN A 846 -2.27 9.73 5.84
CA ASN A 846 -1.91 9.30 7.19
C ASN A 846 -2.70 8.05 7.60
N GLU A 847 -2.00 7.05 8.17
CA GLU A 847 -2.59 5.80 8.68
C GLU A 847 -2.46 5.64 10.20
N LEU A 848 -1.90 6.63 10.89
CA LEU A 848 -1.57 6.54 12.31
C LEU A 848 -2.82 6.51 13.19
N ASN A 849 -2.97 5.43 13.97
CA ASN A 849 -4.02 5.22 14.96
C ASN A 849 -3.52 5.41 16.39
N HIS A 850 -2.24 5.14 16.67
CA HIS A 850 -1.66 5.21 18.01
C HIS A 850 -0.35 6.02 17.97
N LEU A 851 -0.25 7.02 18.85
CA LEU A 851 0.90 7.90 18.96
C LEU A 851 1.28 8.02 20.44
N ASP A 852 2.46 7.55 20.78
CA ASP A 852 3.04 7.70 22.13
C ASP A 852 4.16 8.73 22.06
N LEU A 853 3.96 9.86 22.73
CA LEU A 853 4.87 11.01 22.78
C LEU A 853 5.46 11.22 24.18
N SER A 854 5.27 10.25 25.08
CA SER A 854 5.59 10.33 26.50
C SER A 854 7.07 10.57 26.79
N ASP A 855 7.39 11.05 27.99
CA ASP A 855 8.78 11.27 28.44
C ASP A 855 9.58 12.25 27.55
N ASN A 856 8.90 13.18 26.87
CA ASN A 856 9.50 14.23 26.04
C ASN A 856 9.17 15.63 26.56
N ASN A 857 10.11 16.60 26.51
CA ASN A 857 9.87 17.98 26.95
C ASN A 857 9.10 18.80 25.89
N ILE A 858 7.84 18.42 25.69
CA ILE A 858 6.96 18.95 24.65
C ILE A 858 6.39 20.33 25.00
N GLN A 859 5.99 20.52 26.27
CA GLN A 859 5.37 21.75 26.79
C GLN A 859 4.04 22.13 26.12
N ASP A 860 3.30 23.07 26.71
CA ASP A 860 1.95 23.45 26.23
C ASP A 860 1.93 23.99 24.80
N SER A 861 3.03 24.61 24.36
CA SER A 861 3.21 25.12 23.01
C SER A 861 3.16 24.00 21.97
N GLY A 862 3.90 22.90 22.20
CA GLY A 862 3.89 21.73 21.32
C GLY A 862 2.51 21.12 21.17
N ILE A 863 1.76 20.99 22.27
CA ILE A 863 0.37 20.48 22.24
C ILE A 863 -0.53 21.38 21.41
N LYS A 864 -0.39 22.71 21.49
CA LYS A 864 -1.15 23.64 20.65
C LYS A 864 -0.91 23.40 19.15
N HIS A 865 0.34 23.15 18.72
CA HIS A 865 0.63 22.81 17.33
C HIS A 865 0.03 21.46 16.94
N LEU A 866 0.17 20.43 17.79
CA LEU A 866 -0.36 19.08 17.55
C LEU A 866 -1.90 19.06 17.40
N CYS A 867 -2.62 19.85 18.22
CA CYS A 867 -4.08 19.92 18.20
C CYS A 867 -4.66 20.35 16.84
N ASN A 868 -3.98 21.25 16.12
CA ASN A 868 -4.41 21.66 14.76
C ASN A 868 -4.52 20.44 13.82
N GLY A 869 -3.59 19.48 13.94
CA GLY A 869 -3.57 18.27 13.13
C GLY A 869 -4.54 17.20 13.61
N LEU A 870 -4.80 17.13 14.93
CA LEU A 870 -5.82 16.24 15.51
C LEU A 870 -7.26 16.65 15.13
N GLN A 871 -7.50 17.94 14.84
CA GLN A 871 -8.80 18.46 14.40
C GLN A 871 -9.08 18.23 12.90
N SER A 872 -8.05 17.89 12.11
CA SER A 872 -8.19 17.65 10.67
C SER A 872 -9.16 16.48 10.39
N PRO A 873 -10.06 16.58 9.40
CA PRO A 873 -10.91 15.45 8.99
C PRO A 873 -10.11 14.24 8.46
N ASN A 874 -8.84 14.43 8.12
CA ASN A 874 -7.94 13.35 7.72
C ASN A 874 -7.29 12.61 8.92
N CYS A 875 -7.42 13.13 10.15
CA CYS A 875 -6.79 12.53 11.31
C CYS A 875 -7.53 11.25 11.74
N ARG A 876 -6.80 10.12 11.78
CA ARG A 876 -7.33 8.80 12.17
C ARG A 876 -6.94 8.39 13.60
N LEU A 877 -6.28 9.27 14.34
CA LEU A 877 -5.66 8.94 15.62
C LEU A 877 -6.72 8.57 16.68
N LYS A 878 -6.53 7.41 17.31
CA LYS A 878 -7.40 6.82 18.35
C LYS A 878 -6.75 6.86 19.72
N THR A 879 -5.45 6.59 19.82
CA THR A 879 -4.69 6.67 21.08
C THR A 879 -3.65 7.77 20.99
N LEU A 880 -3.64 8.66 21.98
CA LEU A 880 -2.60 9.66 22.18
C LEU A 880 -2.09 9.58 23.62
N ARG A 881 -0.80 9.28 23.80
CA ARG A 881 -0.14 9.30 25.12
C ARG A 881 0.84 10.45 25.21
N LEU A 882 0.72 11.19 26.31
CA LEU A 882 1.44 12.43 26.62
C LEU A 882 1.90 12.44 28.08
N ASN A 883 2.14 11.26 28.68
CA ASN A 883 2.55 11.21 30.07
C ASN A 883 4.00 11.71 30.26
N ARG A 884 4.28 12.44 31.34
CA ARG A 884 5.59 13.08 31.59
C ARG A 884 6.05 14.03 30.47
N CYS A 885 5.13 14.80 29.90
CA CYS A 885 5.41 15.72 28.79
C CYS A 885 5.70 17.18 29.20
N ASN A 886 5.78 17.44 30.51
CA ASN A 886 5.94 18.78 31.10
C ASN A 886 4.80 19.73 30.66
N LEU A 887 3.56 19.23 30.71
CA LEU A 887 2.35 19.96 30.38
C LEU A 887 1.73 20.60 31.62
N THR A 888 1.03 21.72 31.41
CA THR A 888 0.30 22.45 32.47
C THR A 888 -1.18 22.58 32.14
N GLN A 889 -1.97 23.19 33.03
CA GLN A 889 -3.38 23.53 32.79
C GLN A 889 -3.66 24.25 31.45
N LYS A 890 -2.67 24.91 30.84
CA LYS A 890 -2.81 25.64 29.56
C LYS A 890 -3.06 24.72 28.37
N CYS A 891 -2.50 23.50 28.35
CA CYS A 891 -2.67 22.58 27.22
C CYS A 891 -4.14 22.10 27.09
N CYS A 892 -4.85 22.01 28.23
CA CYS A 892 -6.19 21.44 28.33
C CYS A 892 -7.23 22.20 27.50
N LYS A 893 -7.07 23.52 27.31
CA LYS A 893 -7.96 24.29 26.42
C LYS A 893 -7.87 23.82 24.96
N SER A 894 -6.66 23.52 24.48
CA SER A 894 -6.46 23.01 23.12
C SER A 894 -7.01 21.58 23.00
N LEU A 895 -6.73 20.71 23.97
CA LEU A 895 -7.23 19.33 23.98
C LEU A 895 -8.76 19.26 24.09
N ALA A 896 -9.40 20.10 24.90
CA ALA A 896 -10.86 20.20 24.97
C ALA A 896 -11.48 20.56 23.62
N SER A 897 -10.81 21.39 22.80
CA SER A 897 -11.26 21.70 21.45
C SER A 897 -11.04 20.57 20.43
N VAL A 898 -10.14 19.62 20.70
CA VAL A 898 -10.03 18.36 19.94
C VAL A 898 -11.17 17.41 20.33
N LEU A 899 -11.45 17.25 21.62
CA LEU A 899 -12.53 16.40 22.13
C LEU A 899 -13.92 16.87 21.69
N SER A 900 -14.12 18.19 21.54
CA SER A 900 -15.35 18.80 21.02
C SER A 900 -15.52 18.69 19.50
N CYS A 901 -14.52 18.17 18.77
CA CYS A 901 -14.49 18.25 17.31
C CYS A 901 -15.15 17.02 16.66
N PRO A 902 -16.19 17.17 15.80
CA PRO A 902 -16.89 16.03 15.20
C PRO A 902 -15.99 15.10 14.37
N SER A 903 -14.94 15.65 13.74
CA SER A 903 -13.91 14.94 12.97
C SER A 903 -12.92 14.13 13.82
N SER A 904 -12.88 14.34 15.14
CA SER A 904 -11.97 13.62 16.02
C SER A 904 -12.32 12.13 16.08
N HIS A 905 -11.28 11.29 16.04
CA HIS A 905 -11.37 9.83 16.21
C HIS A 905 -10.76 9.35 17.53
N LEU A 906 -10.36 10.28 18.41
CA LEU A 906 -9.64 9.99 19.63
C LEU A 906 -10.54 9.25 20.65
N LYS A 907 -10.05 8.09 21.08
CA LYS A 907 -10.69 7.16 22.04
C LYS A 907 -9.90 7.04 23.34
N GLU A 908 -8.57 7.10 23.29
CA GLU A 908 -7.69 7.01 24.46
C GLU A 908 -6.81 8.26 24.53
N LEU A 909 -6.85 8.95 25.67
CA LEU A 909 -5.99 10.08 26.00
C LEU A 909 -5.31 9.84 27.35
N ASP A 910 -3.98 9.78 27.35
CA ASP A 910 -3.17 9.66 28.56
C ASP A 910 -2.41 10.97 28.79
N LEU A 911 -2.72 11.64 29.90
CA LEU A 911 -2.10 12.90 30.34
C LEU A 911 -1.36 12.73 31.68
N SER A 912 -1.19 11.48 32.16
CA SER A 912 -0.67 11.19 33.49
C SER A 912 0.71 11.81 33.77
N ASP A 913 1.02 12.13 35.02
CA ASP A 913 2.32 12.66 35.44
C ASP A 913 2.67 13.97 34.70
N ASN A 914 1.73 14.92 34.75
CA ASN A 914 1.82 16.29 34.24
C ASN A 914 1.06 17.24 35.20
N ASP A 915 1.44 18.52 35.26
CA ASP A 915 0.89 19.51 36.19
C ASP A 915 -0.42 20.14 35.68
N ILE A 916 -1.40 19.27 35.42
CA ILE A 916 -2.71 19.64 34.85
C ILE A 916 -3.55 20.44 35.85
N GLU A 917 -3.48 20.08 37.14
CA GLU A 917 -4.24 20.66 38.24
C GLU A 917 -5.79 20.59 38.07
N VAL A 918 -6.49 21.02 39.11
CA VAL A 918 -7.95 21.28 39.07
C VAL A 918 -8.36 22.22 37.94
N SER A 919 -7.51 23.21 37.61
CA SER A 919 -7.80 24.24 36.60
C SER A 919 -7.74 23.68 35.17
N GLY A 920 -6.80 22.78 34.88
CA GLY A 920 -6.72 22.08 33.60
C GLY A 920 -7.84 21.04 33.45
N VAL A 921 -8.17 20.31 34.52
CA VAL A 921 -9.33 19.40 34.55
C VAL A 921 -10.62 20.15 34.21
N GLN A 922 -10.87 21.32 34.81
CA GLN A 922 -12.04 22.15 34.49
C GLN A 922 -12.11 22.53 33.00
N LEU A 923 -10.97 22.87 32.38
CA LEU A 923 -10.91 23.17 30.95
C LEU A 923 -11.17 21.94 30.08
N LEU A 924 -10.61 20.78 30.45
CA LEU A 924 -10.80 19.51 29.74
C LEU A 924 -12.25 19.02 29.80
N CYS A 925 -12.91 19.22 30.95
CA CYS A 925 -14.32 18.87 31.17
C CYS A 925 -15.28 19.53 30.16
N ASN A 926 -14.98 20.75 29.69
CA ASN A 926 -15.78 21.40 28.64
C ASN A 926 -15.78 20.60 27.32
N GLY A 927 -14.71 19.85 27.03
CA GLY A 927 -14.62 18.97 25.87
C GLY A 927 -15.26 17.61 26.10
N LEU A 928 -15.14 17.05 27.31
CA LEU A 928 -15.76 15.77 27.69
C LEU A 928 -17.30 15.85 27.74
N ALA A 929 -17.84 16.96 28.24
CA ALA A 929 -19.26 17.24 28.30
C ALA A 929 -19.90 17.52 26.91
N ASN A 930 -19.11 17.55 25.84
CA ASN A 930 -19.61 17.80 24.49
C ASN A 930 -20.12 16.50 23.85
N VAL A 931 -21.33 16.53 23.28
CA VAL A 931 -21.97 15.40 22.59
C VAL A 931 -21.16 14.80 21.42
N CYS A 932 -20.18 15.52 20.89
CA CYS A 932 -19.27 15.02 19.85
C CYS A 932 -18.07 14.24 20.40
N CYS A 933 -17.87 14.18 21.72
CA CYS A 933 -16.75 13.49 22.35
C CYS A 933 -16.91 11.96 22.26
N LYS A 934 -15.88 11.28 21.73
CA LYS A 934 -15.84 9.81 21.52
C LYS A 934 -14.82 9.12 22.42
N LEU A 935 -14.42 9.77 23.51
CA LEU A 935 -13.35 9.29 24.38
C LEU A 935 -13.85 8.11 25.24
N GLU A 936 -13.14 6.99 25.14
CA GLU A 936 -13.41 5.72 25.83
C GLU A 936 -12.45 5.48 26.99
N THR A 937 -11.28 6.13 27.00
CA THR A 937 -10.28 6.02 28.06
C THR A 937 -9.63 7.38 28.32
N LEU A 938 -9.66 7.81 29.58
CA LEU A 938 -8.97 9.00 30.06
C LEU A 938 -8.09 8.65 31.26
N ARG A 939 -6.79 8.95 31.16
CA ARG A 939 -5.86 8.80 32.29
C ARG A 939 -5.27 10.14 32.70
N LEU A 940 -5.40 10.42 33.99
CA LEU A 940 -4.97 11.65 34.68
C LEU A 940 -4.30 11.26 36.02
N SER A 941 -3.57 10.16 36.04
CA SER A 941 -2.82 9.72 37.22
C SER A 941 -1.70 10.74 37.51
N PHE A 942 -1.38 11.03 38.78
CA PHE A 942 -0.37 12.03 39.15
C PHE A 942 -0.58 13.44 38.53
N CYS A 943 -1.82 13.91 38.41
CA CYS A 943 -2.16 15.19 37.78
C CYS A 943 -2.50 16.34 38.74
N ASN A 944 -2.19 16.19 40.04
CA ASN A 944 -2.50 17.17 41.09
C ASN A 944 -4.00 17.54 41.15
N ILE A 945 -4.86 16.56 40.94
CA ILE A 945 -6.33 16.70 40.99
C ILE A 945 -6.79 16.61 42.45
N THR A 946 -7.75 17.45 42.83
CA THR A 946 -8.41 17.39 44.16
C THR A 946 -9.88 17.02 44.04
N GLU A 947 -10.58 16.87 45.17
CA GLU A 947 -12.05 16.75 45.24
C GLU A 947 -12.79 17.74 44.32
N LYS A 948 -12.33 19.00 44.24
CA LYS A 948 -12.91 20.01 43.35
C LYS A 948 -12.77 19.65 41.86
N GLY A 949 -11.70 18.94 41.50
CA GLY A 949 -11.51 18.36 40.17
C GLY A 949 -12.47 17.20 39.90
N CYS A 950 -12.71 16.32 40.88
CA CYS A 950 -13.75 15.28 40.81
C CYS A 950 -15.14 15.89 40.55
N ALA A 951 -15.48 17.00 41.21
CA ALA A 951 -16.76 17.67 40.97
C ALA A 951 -16.95 18.14 39.52
N PHE A 952 -15.89 18.66 38.87
CA PHE A 952 -15.96 19.01 37.44
C PHE A 952 -16.08 17.78 36.53
N LEU A 953 -15.35 16.71 36.80
CA LEU A 953 -15.43 15.45 36.05
C LEU A 953 -16.82 14.81 36.19
N ALA A 954 -17.36 14.77 37.41
CA ALA A 954 -18.70 14.27 37.70
C ALA A 954 -19.78 15.04 36.92
N LEU A 955 -19.69 16.37 36.86
CA LEU A 955 -20.59 17.19 36.06
C LEU A 955 -20.46 16.91 34.55
N ALA A 956 -19.24 16.70 34.04
CA ALA A 956 -19.02 16.39 32.63
C ALA A 956 -19.62 15.03 32.23
N VAL A 957 -19.39 13.99 33.05
CA VAL A 957 -19.94 12.64 32.85
C VAL A 957 -21.47 12.62 32.96
N LYS A 958 -22.06 13.38 33.89
CA LYS A 958 -23.53 13.52 33.97
C LYS A 958 -24.12 14.29 32.79
N SER A 959 -23.41 15.30 32.26
CA SER A 959 -23.91 16.15 31.16
C SER A 959 -23.88 15.44 29.80
N ASN A 960 -22.87 14.61 29.58
CA ASN A 960 -22.79 13.71 28.44
C ASN A 960 -22.44 12.32 28.98
N PRO A 961 -23.42 11.41 29.17
CA PRO A 961 -23.19 10.05 29.65
C PRO A 961 -22.28 9.31 28.67
N SER A 962 -20.99 9.40 28.99
CA SER A 962 -19.91 9.25 28.03
C SER A 962 -19.70 7.80 27.60
N HIS A 963 -19.07 7.61 26.44
CA HIS A 963 -18.53 6.31 26.01
C HIS A 963 -17.35 5.81 26.89
N LEU A 964 -17.09 6.45 28.03
CA LEU A 964 -15.94 6.20 28.88
C LEU A 964 -16.04 4.81 29.52
N SER A 965 -15.05 3.98 29.20
CA SER A 965 -14.85 2.61 29.65
C SER A 965 -13.72 2.47 30.69
N GLU A 966 -12.82 3.45 30.76
CA GLU A 966 -11.76 3.54 31.78
C GLU A 966 -11.49 5.01 32.14
N LEU A 967 -11.51 5.29 33.45
CA LEU A 967 -11.13 6.59 34.02
C LEU A 967 -10.08 6.36 35.10
N ASP A 968 -8.85 6.79 34.85
CA ASP A 968 -7.75 6.65 35.81
C ASP A 968 -7.43 7.99 36.47
N LEU A 969 -7.75 8.09 37.76
CA LEU A 969 -7.48 9.23 38.65
C LEU A 969 -6.54 8.82 39.80
N SER A 970 -5.87 7.67 39.70
CA SER A 970 -4.96 7.15 40.73
C SER A 970 -3.88 8.17 41.11
N TYR A 971 -3.35 8.11 42.33
CA TYR A 971 -2.28 9.02 42.79
C TYR A 971 -2.62 10.53 42.70
N ASN A 972 -3.87 10.90 43.02
CA ASN A 972 -4.34 12.29 43.13
C ASN A 972 -4.97 12.57 44.52
N HIS A 973 -5.20 13.83 44.87
CA HIS A 973 -5.75 14.29 46.16
C HIS A 973 -7.29 14.28 46.20
N LEU A 974 -7.92 13.19 45.75
CA LEU A 974 -9.37 13.14 45.51
C LEU A 974 -10.19 13.21 46.81
N GLY A 975 -9.71 12.57 47.88
CA GLY A 975 -10.47 12.37 49.12
C GLY A 975 -11.62 11.35 48.97
N GLU A 976 -12.14 10.83 50.08
CA GLU A 976 -13.28 9.88 50.02
C GLU A 976 -14.51 10.49 49.35
N SER A 977 -14.78 11.77 49.61
CA SER A 977 -15.88 12.52 49.00
C SER A 977 -15.70 12.72 47.50
N GLY A 978 -14.50 13.03 47.02
CA GLY A 978 -14.21 13.14 45.59
C GLY A 978 -14.33 11.80 44.84
N VAL A 979 -13.89 10.69 45.47
CA VAL A 979 -14.09 9.34 44.93
C VAL A 979 -15.59 9.00 44.89
N LYS A 980 -16.32 9.26 45.97
CA LYS A 980 -17.77 9.02 46.02
C LYS A 980 -18.53 9.81 44.94
N LEU A 981 -18.21 11.11 44.78
CA LEU A 981 -18.84 11.98 43.78
C LEU A 981 -18.65 11.48 42.34
N ILE A 982 -17.48 10.94 41.99
CA ILE A 982 -17.25 10.42 40.64
C ILE A 982 -17.86 9.03 40.44
N SER A 983 -17.87 8.16 41.46
CA SER A 983 -18.59 6.87 41.42
C SER A 983 -20.09 7.06 41.22
N GLU A 984 -20.74 7.89 42.04
CA GLU A 984 -22.17 8.23 41.91
C GLU A 984 -22.48 8.83 40.52
N ALA A 985 -21.57 9.65 39.97
CA ALA A 985 -21.74 10.21 38.64
C ALA A 985 -21.63 9.20 37.49
N LEU A 986 -20.77 8.19 37.62
CA LEU A 986 -20.66 7.09 36.66
C LEU A 986 -21.89 6.18 36.70
N GLU A 987 -22.40 5.88 37.90
CA GLU A 987 -23.64 5.11 38.09
C GLU A 987 -24.87 5.84 37.53
N GLU A 988 -25.07 7.12 37.90
CA GLU A 988 -26.16 7.96 37.37
C GLU A 988 -26.08 8.12 35.84
N GLY A 989 -24.86 8.31 35.32
CA GLY A 989 -24.57 8.41 33.89
C GLY A 989 -24.75 7.10 33.11
N ARG A 990 -24.96 5.97 33.79
CA ARG A 990 -24.98 4.60 33.21
C ARG A 990 -23.68 4.25 32.46
N CYS A 991 -22.56 4.78 32.90
CA CYS A 991 -21.24 4.46 32.36
C CYS A 991 -20.67 3.25 33.12
N GLU A 992 -20.53 2.10 32.47
CA GLU A 992 -19.83 0.92 33.01
C GLU A 992 -18.28 1.11 33.01
N ALA A 993 -17.81 2.32 33.37
CA ALA A 993 -16.40 2.67 33.32
C ALA A 993 -15.63 2.01 34.46
N LYS A 994 -14.48 1.39 34.12
CA LYS A 994 -13.48 1.01 35.11
C LYS A 994 -12.83 2.27 35.70
N LEU A 995 -13.39 2.74 36.82
CA LEU A 995 -12.78 3.77 37.64
C LEU A 995 -11.55 3.20 38.37
N ARG A 996 -10.40 3.86 38.21
CA ARG A 996 -9.20 3.63 39.02
C ARG A 996 -8.93 4.87 39.85
N VAL A 997 -8.88 4.68 41.16
CA VAL A 997 -8.61 5.71 42.17
C VAL A 997 -7.55 5.18 43.15
N ASP A 998 -6.68 4.29 42.65
CA ASP A 998 -5.76 3.56 43.49
C ASP A 998 -4.77 4.53 44.14
N HIS A 999 -4.78 4.52 45.47
CA HIS A 999 -3.90 5.29 46.36
C HIS A 999 -4.02 6.81 46.18
N ASN A 1000 -4.95 7.41 46.92
CA ASN A 1000 -5.00 8.87 47.12
C ASN A 1000 -3.62 9.42 47.50
N ALA A 1001 -3.23 10.55 46.91
CA ALA A 1001 -1.95 11.22 47.12
C ALA A 1001 -1.78 11.81 48.54
N GLU A 1002 -2.72 11.57 49.46
CA GLU A 1002 -2.57 11.78 50.90
C GLU A 1002 -1.33 11.03 51.45
N HIS A 1003 -1.00 9.86 50.91
CA HIS A 1003 0.26 9.17 51.25
C HIS A 1003 1.53 9.90 50.77
N TRP A 1004 1.43 10.79 49.78
CA TRP A 1004 2.60 11.34 49.07
C TRP A 1004 3.08 12.70 49.60
N TYR A 1005 2.21 13.50 50.25
CA TYR A 1005 2.53 14.91 50.56
C TYR A 1005 2.43 15.37 52.02
N LYS A 1006 2.05 14.53 53.00
CA LYS A 1006 2.17 14.81 54.45
C LYS A 1006 1.95 13.54 55.29
N PRO A 1007 2.34 13.53 56.58
CA PRO A 1007 3.51 12.82 57.14
C PRO A 1007 3.57 11.29 56.95
N GLY A 1008 2.56 10.65 56.35
CA GLY A 1008 2.30 9.21 56.40
C GLY A 1008 3.38 8.29 55.85
N LEU A 1009 4.32 8.72 55.00
CA LEU A 1009 5.43 7.84 54.59
C LEU A 1009 6.28 7.39 55.80
N ARG A 1010 6.40 8.23 56.83
CA ARG A 1010 7.12 7.89 58.08
C ARG A 1010 6.43 6.80 58.89
N GLN A 1011 5.14 6.55 58.69
CA GLN A 1011 4.41 5.45 59.33
C GLN A 1011 4.84 4.06 58.80
N TYR A 1012 5.52 4.02 57.64
CA TYR A 1012 6.13 2.82 57.07
C TYR A 1012 7.62 2.69 57.42
N ALA A 1013 8.10 3.41 58.44
CA ALA A 1013 9.50 3.39 58.85
C ALA A 1013 9.97 1.97 59.19
N CYS A 1014 10.89 1.42 58.40
CA CYS A 1014 11.44 0.09 58.62
C CYS A 1014 12.76 0.17 59.41
N LYS A 1015 12.93 -0.70 60.41
CA LYS A 1015 14.22 -0.89 61.08
C LYS A 1015 15.12 -1.73 60.18
N LEU A 1016 16.30 -1.21 59.84
CA LEU A 1016 17.28 -1.86 58.97
C LEU A 1016 18.57 -2.15 59.75
N THR A 1017 19.18 -3.32 59.53
CA THR A 1017 20.45 -3.75 60.14
C THR A 1017 21.47 -4.12 59.07
N MET A 1018 22.72 -3.66 59.20
CA MET A 1018 23.76 -3.89 58.19
C MET A 1018 24.24 -5.35 58.21
N ASP A 1019 24.44 -5.94 57.03
CA ASP A 1019 25.06 -7.25 56.89
C ASP A 1019 26.60 -7.10 56.84
N HIS A 1020 27.22 -7.23 58.02
CA HIS A 1020 28.67 -7.21 58.21
C HIS A 1020 29.41 -8.30 57.40
N ASN A 1021 28.74 -9.35 56.92
CA ASN A 1021 29.35 -10.38 56.08
C ASN A 1021 29.42 -9.96 54.61
N THR A 1022 28.51 -9.10 54.13
CA THR A 1022 28.56 -8.57 52.75
C THR A 1022 29.53 -7.41 52.59
N ALA A 1023 29.80 -6.66 53.65
CA ALA A 1023 30.54 -5.39 53.61
C ALA A 1023 31.93 -5.48 52.98
N HIS A 1024 32.22 -4.63 52.00
CA HIS A 1024 33.55 -4.53 51.40
C HIS A 1024 34.62 -4.14 52.44
N LYS A 1025 35.80 -4.77 52.38
CA LYS A 1025 36.87 -4.55 53.38
C LYS A 1025 37.38 -3.10 53.50
N ARG A 1026 37.06 -2.16 52.60
CA ARG A 1026 37.41 -0.72 52.77
C ARG A 1026 36.31 0.13 53.44
N LEU A 1027 35.14 -0.43 53.70
CA LEU A 1027 34.10 0.24 54.48
C LEU A 1027 34.40 0.10 55.97
N ILE A 1028 34.29 1.21 56.70
CA ILE A 1028 34.21 1.21 58.16
C ILE A 1028 32.72 1.26 58.50
N LEU A 1029 32.24 0.24 59.21
CA LEU A 1029 30.86 0.14 59.71
C LEU A 1029 30.77 0.64 61.16
N SER A 1030 29.66 1.29 61.50
CA SER A 1030 29.24 1.61 62.87
C SER A 1030 27.75 1.33 63.00
N ASP A 1031 27.32 0.60 64.03
CA ASP A 1031 25.94 0.09 64.12
C ASP A 1031 24.96 1.05 64.83
N GLU A 1032 25.44 2.00 65.63
CA GLU A 1032 24.60 2.93 66.41
C GLU A 1032 24.92 4.42 66.14
N PRO A 1033 24.20 5.09 65.22
CA PRO A 1033 23.27 4.53 64.22
C PRO A 1033 24.01 3.93 63.01
N PRO A 1034 23.36 3.05 62.22
CA PRO A 1034 23.96 2.37 61.08
C PRO A 1034 24.62 3.35 60.09
N THR A 1035 25.94 3.33 60.04
CA THR A 1035 26.76 4.27 59.26
C THR A 1035 27.87 3.53 58.54
N ILE A 1036 28.04 3.82 57.25
CA ILE A 1036 29.22 3.39 56.48
C ILE A 1036 30.11 4.59 56.17
N THR A 1037 31.42 4.40 56.26
CA THR A 1037 32.42 5.41 55.89
C THR A 1037 33.52 4.80 55.03
N GLN A 1038 33.96 5.50 53.98
CA GLN A 1038 35.06 5.03 53.14
C GLN A 1038 36.41 5.19 53.85
N GLY A 1039 36.97 4.08 54.34
CA GLY A 1039 38.30 4.01 54.96
C GLY A 1039 39.44 4.02 53.95
N SER A 1040 40.65 4.39 54.41
CA SER A 1040 41.89 4.26 53.62
C SER A 1040 42.51 2.87 53.67
N GLU A 1041 42.23 2.10 54.72
CA GLU A 1041 42.83 0.79 54.98
C GLU A 1041 41.79 -0.33 54.97
N LYS A 1042 42.24 -1.56 54.71
CA LYS A 1042 41.37 -2.74 54.76
C LYS A 1042 41.07 -3.11 56.21
N GLN A 1043 39.79 -3.05 56.59
CA GLN A 1043 39.29 -3.51 57.88
C GLN A 1043 39.52 -5.01 58.04
N PRO A 1044 39.75 -5.50 59.28
CA PRO A 1044 40.05 -6.91 59.57
C PRO A 1044 38.80 -7.80 59.58
N TYR A 1045 37.90 -7.60 58.62
CA TYR A 1045 36.69 -8.41 58.50
C TYR A 1045 37.01 -9.83 58.00
N PRO A 1046 36.43 -10.88 58.62
CA PRO A 1046 36.59 -12.26 58.17
C PRO A 1046 36.17 -12.45 56.72
N ASP A 1047 36.87 -13.33 56.00
CA ASP A 1047 36.47 -13.70 54.65
C ASP A 1047 35.15 -14.48 54.65
N HIS A 1048 34.26 -14.13 53.73
CA HIS A 1048 32.91 -14.66 53.63
C HIS A 1048 32.52 -14.77 52.14
N PRO A 1049 31.76 -15.80 51.71
CA PRO A 1049 31.31 -15.94 50.33
C PRO A 1049 30.56 -14.68 49.85
N ASP A 1050 29.61 -14.18 50.64
CA ASP A 1050 28.80 -13.01 50.25
C ASP A 1050 29.52 -11.64 50.32
N ARG A 1051 30.78 -11.59 50.76
CA ARG A 1051 31.52 -10.34 50.91
C ARG A 1051 31.87 -9.71 49.56
N PHE A 1052 31.51 -8.45 49.35
CA PHE A 1052 32.02 -7.69 48.21
C PHE A 1052 33.56 -7.55 48.27
N ASP A 1053 34.26 -7.87 47.19
CA ASP A 1053 35.73 -7.85 47.14
C ASP A 1053 36.32 -6.64 46.41
N TYR A 1054 35.61 -6.10 45.42
CA TYR A 1054 36.05 -5.01 44.55
C TYR A 1054 35.32 -3.69 44.84
N TRP A 1055 33.99 -3.71 44.84
CA TRP A 1055 33.16 -2.51 45.00
C TRP A 1055 32.81 -2.23 46.46
N SER A 1056 33.03 -0.99 46.92
CA SER A 1056 32.80 -0.57 48.32
C SER A 1056 31.32 -0.40 48.67
N GLN A 1057 30.63 -1.54 48.81
CA GLN A 1057 29.19 -1.68 49.07
C GLN A 1057 28.93 -2.55 50.31
N VAL A 1058 27.73 -2.43 50.88
CA VAL A 1058 27.18 -3.31 51.93
C VAL A 1058 25.67 -3.49 51.72
N LEU A 1059 25.14 -4.67 52.03
CA LEU A 1059 23.69 -4.94 52.10
C LEU A 1059 23.17 -4.77 53.52
N PHE A 1060 21.86 -4.64 53.63
CA PHE A 1060 21.12 -4.81 54.87
C PHE A 1060 20.50 -6.22 54.94
N ASN A 1061 20.25 -6.73 56.14
CA ASN A 1061 19.78 -8.10 56.35
C ASN A 1061 18.31 -8.30 55.92
N GLU A 1062 17.52 -7.24 55.98
CA GLU A 1062 16.06 -7.29 55.78
C GLU A 1062 15.70 -7.36 54.30
N GLY A 1063 15.03 -8.46 53.89
CA GLY A 1063 14.43 -8.61 52.57
C GLY A 1063 13.02 -8.00 52.54
N LEU A 1064 12.91 -6.79 51.99
CA LEU A 1064 11.68 -6.00 51.98
C LEU A 1064 10.69 -6.53 50.93
N THR A 1065 9.44 -6.75 51.36
CA THR A 1065 8.35 -7.39 50.58
C THR A 1065 7.00 -6.68 50.76
N GLY A 1066 6.99 -5.47 51.32
CA GLY A 1066 5.77 -4.67 51.50
C GLY A 1066 6.08 -3.18 51.43
N ARG A 1067 5.30 -2.36 52.14
CA ARG A 1067 5.55 -0.92 52.26
C ARG A 1067 6.66 -0.64 53.27
N CYS A 1068 7.73 0.02 52.81
CA CYS A 1068 8.91 0.31 53.63
C CYS A 1068 9.44 1.71 53.33
N TYR A 1069 9.85 2.43 54.37
CA TYR A 1069 10.39 3.78 54.29
C TYR A 1069 11.64 3.89 55.17
N TRP A 1070 12.68 4.56 54.67
CA TRP A 1070 13.84 4.92 55.47
C TRP A 1070 14.48 6.23 55.00
N GLU A 1071 15.04 6.98 55.96
CA GLU A 1071 15.78 8.22 55.72
C GLU A 1071 17.28 7.99 55.93
N VAL A 1072 18.10 8.64 55.11
CA VAL A 1072 19.56 8.61 55.18
C VAL A 1072 20.14 10.01 55.03
N GLU A 1073 21.28 10.24 55.65
CA GLU A 1073 22.08 11.45 55.49
C GLU A 1073 23.45 11.04 54.95
N TRP A 1074 23.98 11.78 53.96
CA TRP A 1074 25.25 11.45 53.32
C TRP A 1074 26.22 12.64 53.32
N GLU A 1075 27.50 12.35 53.53
CA GLU A 1075 28.55 13.38 53.49
C GLU A 1075 29.64 13.03 52.47
N GLY A 1076 30.50 14.01 52.18
CA GLY A 1076 31.62 13.86 51.26
C GLY A 1076 31.29 14.19 49.81
N LYS A 1077 31.99 13.54 48.87
CA LYS A 1077 31.93 13.90 47.44
C LYS A 1077 30.96 13.05 46.63
N TRP A 1078 30.74 11.80 47.05
CA TRP A 1078 29.93 10.84 46.31
C TRP A 1078 29.39 9.74 47.23
N ALA A 1079 28.09 9.46 47.13
CA ALA A 1079 27.41 8.37 47.80
C ALA A 1079 26.34 7.77 46.88
N ALA A 1080 25.96 6.51 47.12
CA ALA A 1080 24.82 5.88 46.46
C ALA A 1080 24.01 5.02 47.42
N ILE A 1081 22.68 5.08 47.25
CA ILE A 1081 21.68 4.36 48.04
C ILE A 1081 20.69 3.70 47.08
N GLY A 1082 20.24 2.49 47.40
CA GLY A 1082 19.23 1.82 46.59
C GLY A 1082 18.84 0.46 47.15
N VAL A 1083 18.29 -0.38 46.28
CA VAL A 1083 17.86 -1.75 46.59
C VAL A 1083 18.27 -2.75 45.50
N THR A 1084 18.33 -4.03 45.86
CA THR A 1084 18.71 -5.13 44.96
C THR A 1084 17.98 -6.42 45.31
N TYR A 1085 17.78 -7.32 44.35
CA TYR A 1085 17.54 -8.73 44.68
C TYR A 1085 18.79 -9.37 45.29
N LYS A 1086 18.61 -10.45 46.06
CA LYS A 1086 19.69 -11.12 46.79
C LYS A 1086 20.80 -11.66 45.88
N GLY A 1087 20.44 -12.03 44.65
CA GLY A 1087 21.34 -12.62 43.64
C GLY A 1087 22.39 -11.70 43.01
N ILE A 1088 22.52 -10.43 43.44
CA ILE A 1088 23.59 -9.55 42.93
C ILE A 1088 24.98 -10.15 43.15
N SER A 1089 25.82 -10.11 42.12
CA SER A 1089 27.15 -10.72 42.19
C SER A 1089 28.03 -9.99 43.21
N ARG A 1090 28.91 -10.75 43.86
CA ARG A 1090 29.74 -10.25 44.98
C ARG A 1090 31.21 -10.09 44.61
N LYS A 1091 31.64 -10.65 43.48
CA LYS A 1091 33.06 -10.88 43.17
C LYS A 1091 33.44 -10.27 41.83
N GLY A 1092 34.50 -9.46 41.84
CA GLY A 1092 35.13 -8.90 40.65
C GLY A 1092 34.67 -7.49 40.25
N PRO A 1093 35.29 -6.93 39.20
CA PRO A 1093 35.08 -5.55 38.74
C PRO A 1093 33.86 -5.38 37.84
N GLU A 1094 33.14 -6.46 37.54
CA GLU A 1094 32.04 -6.45 36.57
C GLU A 1094 30.83 -5.64 37.05
N ASN A 1095 30.04 -5.15 36.10
CA ASN A 1095 28.89 -4.29 36.36
C ASN A 1095 27.75 -5.03 37.09
N ASP A 1096 27.67 -6.34 36.92
CA ASP A 1096 26.72 -7.21 37.64
C ASP A 1096 26.97 -7.23 39.16
N CYS A 1097 28.14 -6.75 39.62
CA CYS A 1097 28.44 -6.56 41.04
C CYS A 1097 28.05 -5.17 41.57
N VAL A 1098 27.53 -4.27 40.74
CA VAL A 1098 27.34 -2.84 41.06
C VAL A 1098 25.86 -2.47 41.16
N ILE A 1099 25.48 -1.83 42.26
CA ILE A 1099 24.12 -1.31 42.47
C ILE A 1099 23.71 -0.31 41.36
N GLY A 1100 22.56 -0.56 40.74
CA GLY A 1100 21.99 0.23 39.63
C GLY A 1100 22.58 -0.05 38.24
N TYR A 1101 23.63 -0.86 38.14
CA TYR A 1101 24.35 -1.13 36.88
C TYR A 1101 24.02 -2.51 36.29
N ASN A 1102 22.89 -3.09 36.70
CA ASN A 1102 22.38 -4.38 36.25
C ASN A 1102 20.85 -4.41 36.31
N GLY A 1103 20.23 -5.45 35.74
CA GLY A 1103 18.77 -5.60 35.69
C GLY A 1103 18.08 -6.01 37.00
N ILE A 1104 18.82 -6.17 38.10
CA ILE A 1104 18.31 -6.68 39.39
C ILE A 1104 18.51 -5.70 40.57
N SER A 1105 18.96 -4.48 40.28
CA SER A 1105 19.18 -3.44 41.28
C SER A 1105 18.85 -2.04 40.76
N TRP A 1106 18.49 -1.15 41.69
CA TRP A 1106 18.02 0.21 41.43
C TRP A 1106 18.68 1.16 42.42
N SER A 1107 19.28 2.26 41.95
CA SER A 1107 20.04 3.16 42.82
C SER A 1107 19.88 4.65 42.49
N LEU A 1108 20.05 5.48 43.53
CA LEU A 1108 20.25 6.91 43.46
C LEU A 1108 21.71 7.22 43.82
N HIS A 1109 22.44 7.78 42.87
CA HIS A 1109 23.81 8.27 43.01
C HIS A 1109 23.80 9.79 43.26
N CYS A 1110 24.49 10.22 44.30
CA CYS A 1110 24.46 11.59 44.81
C CYS A 1110 25.88 12.18 44.79
N SER A 1111 26.02 13.41 44.29
CA SER A 1111 27.32 14.08 44.21
C SER A 1111 27.20 15.61 44.32
N SER A 1112 28.32 16.33 44.34
CA SER A 1112 28.32 17.80 44.23
C SER A 1112 27.84 18.35 42.88
N LYS A 1113 27.56 17.48 41.88
CA LYS A 1113 27.01 17.87 40.58
C LYS A 1113 25.50 17.64 40.43
N GLY A 1114 24.88 16.94 41.38
CA GLY A 1114 23.45 16.63 41.36
C GLY A 1114 23.16 15.17 41.70
N TYR A 1115 21.92 14.78 41.40
CA TYR A 1115 21.35 13.46 41.63
C TYR A 1115 21.20 12.71 40.29
N HIS A 1116 21.70 11.48 40.25
CA HIS A 1116 21.63 10.59 39.08
C HIS A 1116 21.00 9.27 39.52
N VAL A 1117 20.01 8.79 38.79
CA VAL A 1117 19.33 7.53 39.07
C VAL A 1117 19.81 6.48 38.07
N TYR A 1118 20.05 5.25 38.54
CA TYR A 1118 20.60 4.16 37.74
C TYR A 1118 19.80 2.86 37.89
N HIS A 1119 19.52 2.23 36.76
CA HIS A 1119 19.03 0.85 36.64
C HIS A 1119 19.46 0.28 35.29
N ASN A 1120 19.92 -0.97 35.25
CA ASN A 1120 20.26 -1.68 34.00
C ASN A 1120 21.09 -0.85 32.98
N PHE A 1121 22.15 -0.19 33.44
CA PHE A 1121 23.03 0.72 32.67
C PHE A 1121 22.40 2.05 32.20
N GLU A 1122 21.08 2.20 32.27
CA GLU A 1122 20.43 3.47 31.99
C GLU A 1122 20.62 4.45 33.15
N SER A 1123 20.81 5.73 32.84
CA SER A 1123 21.00 6.78 33.84
C SER A 1123 20.14 8.00 33.57
N ILE A 1124 19.33 8.41 34.55
CA ILE A 1124 18.46 9.58 34.46
C ILE A 1124 18.98 10.66 35.42
N VAL A 1125 19.14 11.90 34.92
CA VAL A 1125 19.47 13.05 35.78
C VAL A 1125 18.18 13.56 36.40
N ALA A 1126 18.04 13.47 37.72
CA ALA A 1126 16.89 14.07 38.41
C ALA A 1126 17.05 15.60 38.37
N ARG A 1127 16.09 16.30 37.75
CA ARG A 1127 16.16 17.76 37.48
C ARG A 1127 15.83 18.62 38.71
N VAL A 1128 16.26 18.18 39.89
CA VAL A 1128 16.09 18.89 41.16
C VAL A 1128 17.42 19.54 41.54
N PRO A 1129 17.50 20.87 41.71
CA PRO A 1129 18.72 21.54 42.15
C PRO A 1129 19.24 20.95 43.47
N LEU A 1130 20.55 20.91 43.65
CA LEU A 1130 21.16 20.62 44.95
C LEU A 1130 20.63 21.62 45.99
N GLY A 1131 20.07 21.09 47.08
CA GLY A 1131 19.61 21.89 48.21
C GLY A 1131 20.65 21.91 49.33
N ASP A 1132 20.40 22.73 50.36
CA ASP A 1132 21.31 22.89 51.50
C ASP A 1132 21.41 21.63 52.38
N SER A 1133 20.41 20.74 52.31
CA SER A 1133 20.36 19.49 53.07
C SER A 1133 20.91 18.30 52.29
N ARG A 1134 21.62 17.42 53.00
CA ARG A 1134 22.10 16.12 52.49
C ARG A 1134 21.15 14.96 52.79
N GLY A 1135 19.99 15.24 53.40
CA GLY A 1135 18.98 14.23 53.70
C GLY A 1135 18.33 13.65 52.44
N LEU A 1136 18.16 12.34 52.42
CA LEU A 1136 17.48 11.58 51.37
C LEU A 1136 16.51 10.59 52.03
N ALA A 1137 15.47 10.21 51.31
CA ALA A 1137 14.55 9.16 51.72
C ALA A 1137 14.29 8.18 50.57
N VAL A 1138 14.05 6.93 50.92
CA VAL A 1138 13.60 5.88 50.00
C VAL A 1138 12.26 5.38 50.50
N TYR A 1139 11.32 5.24 49.57
CA TYR A 1139 10.03 4.58 49.78
C TYR A 1139 9.89 3.42 48.80
N LEU A 1140 9.56 2.26 49.32
CA LEU A 1140 9.24 1.05 48.57
C LEU A 1140 7.78 0.69 48.85
N ASP A 1141 7.00 0.45 47.79
CA ASP A 1141 5.77 -0.34 47.84
C ASP A 1141 5.98 -1.55 46.93
N TRP A 1142 6.32 -2.69 47.53
CA TRP A 1142 6.70 -3.90 46.81
C TRP A 1142 5.53 -4.47 46.00
N ASP A 1143 4.33 -4.51 46.58
CA ASP A 1143 3.11 -5.04 45.94
C ASP A 1143 2.66 -4.18 44.75
N ALA A 1144 2.75 -2.84 44.89
CA ALA A 1144 2.44 -1.91 43.80
C ALA A 1144 3.55 -1.81 42.73
N GLY A 1145 4.73 -2.38 42.99
CA GLY A 1145 5.87 -2.29 42.08
C GLY A 1145 6.52 -0.89 42.01
N ILE A 1146 6.51 -0.16 43.13
CA ILE A 1146 6.94 1.25 43.20
C ILE A 1146 8.18 1.39 44.08
N LEU A 1147 9.23 2.00 43.54
CA LEU A 1147 10.42 2.41 44.31
C LEU A 1147 10.70 3.89 44.05
N SER A 1148 10.56 4.72 45.08
CA SER A 1148 10.65 6.18 44.99
C SER A 1148 11.77 6.74 45.85
N PHE A 1149 12.47 7.74 45.31
CA PHE A 1149 13.56 8.46 45.95
C PHE A 1149 13.17 9.92 46.18
N TYR A 1150 13.53 10.45 47.35
CA TYR A 1150 13.24 11.82 47.76
C TYR A 1150 14.47 12.49 48.37
N ARG A 1151 14.54 13.82 48.29
CA ARG A 1151 15.41 14.67 49.11
C ARG A 1151 14.63 15.16 50.33
N VAL A 1152 15.21 15.04 51.51
CA VAL A 1152 14.65 15.54 52.78
C VAL A 1152 15.23 16.92 53.05
N SER A 1153 14.38 17.95 53.17
CA SER A 1153 14.81 19.31 53.53
C SER A 1153 15.13 19.45 55.02
N SER A 1154 15.84 20.51 55.41
CA SER A 1154 16.05 20.86 56.83
C SER A 1154 14.74 21.07 57.60
N GLY A 1155 13.65 21.41 56.90
CA GLY A 1155 12.28 21.47 57.45
C GLY A 1155 11.52 20.13 57.43
N ARG A 1156 12.21 19.01 57.19
CA ARG A 1156 11.67 17.64 57.07
C ARG A 1156 10.63 17.42 55.96
N SER A 1157 10.48 18.38 55.03
CA SER A 1157 9.67 18.19 53.82
C SER A 1157 10.38 17.31 52.80
N LEU A 1158 9.62 16.52 52.06
CA LEU A 1158 10.13 15.65 51.01
C LEU A 1158 10.01 16.37 49.66
N THR A 1159 11.10 16.42 48.90
CA THR A 1159 11.08 16.73 47.46
C THR A 1159 11.27 15.43 46.71
N HIS A 1160 10.34 15.05 45.84
CA HIS A 1160 10.50 13.89 44.95
C HIS A 1160 11.72 14.07 44.04
N LEU A 1161 12.48 13.00 43.81
CA LEU A 1161 13.62 12.95 42.89
C LEU A 1161 13.33 12.05 41.69
N HIS A 1162 12.79 10.84 41.94
CA HIS A 1162 12.46 9.86 40.90
C HIS A 1162 11.61 8.71 41.47
N THR A 1163 10.84 8.04 40.60
CA THR A 1163 10.14 6.78 40.90
C THR A 1163 10.38 5.77 39.79
N PHE A 1164 10.87 4.58 40.16
CA PHE A 1164 10.82 3.40 39.31
C PHE A 1164 9.47 2.71 39.46
N PHE A 1165 8.89 2.31 38.32
CA PHE A 1165 7.72 1.45 38.23
C PHE A 1165 8.18 0.12 37.61
N THR A 1166 8.18 -0.96 38.39
CA THR A 1166 8.62 -2.28 37.95
C THR A 1166 7.96 -3.38 38.77
N LYS A 1167 7.65 -4.51 38.16
CA LYS A 1167 7.07 -5.65 38.88
C LYS A 1167 8.18 -6.39 39.61
N PHE A 1168 8.25 -6.24 40.92
CA PHE A 1168 9.21 -6.99 41.74
C PHE A 1168 8.85 -8.48 41.78
N THR A 1169 9.87 -9.34 41.71
CA THR A 1169 9.74 -10.80 41.66
C THR A 1169 10.33 -11.49 42.89
N GLU A 1170 11.19 -10.80 43.62
CA GLU A 1170 11.90 -11.29 44.81
C GLU A 1170 11.95 -10.20 45.90
N PRO A 1171 12.21 -10.56 47.17
CA PRO A 1171 12.49 -9.60 48.24
C PRO A 1171 13.64 -8.64 47.88
N LEU A 1172 13.46 -7.36 48.20
CA LEU A 1172 14.44 -6.31 47.94
C LEU A 1172 15.28 -6.00 49.17
N TYR A 1173 16.60 -6.04 49.02
CA TYR A 1173 17.56 -5.75 50.07
C TYR A 1173 18.13 -4.34 49.88
N PRO A 1174 18.05 -3.45 50.89
CA PRO A 1174 18.72 -2.15 50.84
C PRO A 1174 20.23 -2.29 50.69
N VAL A 1175 20.85 -1.36 49.96
CA VAL A 1175 22.29 -1.32 49.68
C VAL A 1175 22.81 0.10 49.75
N PHE A 1176 23.87 0.31 50.51
CA PHE A 1176 24.62 1.58 50.52
C PHE A 1176 26.01 1.39 49.91
N ARG A 1177 26.49 2.43 49.23
CA ARG A 1177 27.81 2.48 48.57
C ARG A 1177 28.45 3.85 48.76
N VAL A 1178 29.75 3.84 49.04
CA VAL A 1178 30.61 5.04 49.00
C VAL A 1178 31.87 4.72 48.21
N TRP A 1179 32.51 5.74 47.63
CA TRP A 1179 33.71 5.56 46.80
C TRP A 1179 34.87 6.45 47.26
N VAL A 1180 34.58 7.73 47.53
CA VAL A 1180 35.63 8.73 47.78
C VAL A 1180 35.95 8.82 49.27
N LYS A 1181 37.25 8.85 49.63
CA LYS A 1181 37.73 9.03 51.01
C LYS A 1181 37.01 10.19 51.70
N GLY A 1182 36.52 9.95 52.92
CA GLY A 1182 35.73 10.93 53.68
C GLY A 1182 34.29 11.10 53.19
N SER A 1183 33.77 10.19 52.38
CA SER A 1183 32.33 10.08 52.13
C SER A 1183 31.72 9.02 53.02
N SER A 1184 30.52 9.30 53.51
CA SER A 1184 29.77 8.46 54.45
C SER A 1184 28.28 8.45 54.09
N VAL A 1185 27.58 7.40 54.52
CA VAL A 1185 26.11 7.32 54.51
C VAL A 1185 25.66 6.82 55.87
N ARG A 1186 24.75 7.55 56.50
CA ARG A 1186 24.21 7.31 57.83
C ARG A 1186 22.70 7.10 57.74
N LEU A 1187 22.19 6.02 58.33
CA LEU A 1187 20.76 5.80 58.51
C LEU A 1187 20.22 6.75 59.59
N CYS A 1188 19.15 7.49 59.27
CA CYS A 1188 18.53 8.44 60.18
C CYS A 1188 17.48 7.76 61.06
N GLN A 1189 17.39 8.17 62.34
CA GLN A 1189 16.26 7.79 63.18
C GLN A 1189 15.01 8.57 62.74
N VAL A 1190 14.11 7.89 62.03
CA VAL A 1190 12.76 8.38 61.75
C VAL A 1190 11.99 8.34 63.07
N LYS A 1191 11.84 9.50 63.71
CA LYS A 1191 10.87 9.69 64.80
C LYS A 1191 9.51 9.98 64.17
N GLU A 1192 8.49 9.27 64.65
CA GLU A 1192 7.07 9.50 64.34
C GLU A 1192 6.66 10.97 64.56
#